data_AF-A0A9E2FR64-F1
#
_entry.id   AF-A0A9E2FR64-F1
#
_cell.length_a   1.000
_cell.length_b   1.000
_cell.length_c   1.000
_cell.angle_alpha   90.00
_cell.angle_beta   90.00
_cell.angle_gamma   90.00
#
_symmetry.space_group_name_H-M   'P 1'
#
loop_
_entity.id
_entity.type
_entity.pdbx_description
1 polymer ?
#
loop_
_entity_poly.entity_id
_entity_poly.type
_entity_poly.pdbx_seq_one_letter_code
_entity_poly.pdbx_strand_id
1 'polypeptide(L)'
;MPSPLPKSQNFTLGAYYKARSKTLTFRVYSKNATHLEICFFSQPQDADEVERLPMSREQGDTWVLEISWAKLRAKGLDTAVYYGFRAWGPNWVHEQSWKKGTEVGFLSDVDDQGNRFNPNKLLLDPYGREISHDPYPRLSEIDPNEYRDNYYSGPGFRQIDTARIAPKSVFVLKKDRTTFGSKPKRSLKDDIIYEAHVRGLTMLDSSIPEDCRGTYKGAGMKAKFLQDLGVTAVEFLPVHHFASEQNDDGDPRGDNHWGYMTLGYFAPNRRYSLDKTPGGPTREFKEMVRAFHSMGIKVFLDVVYNHTGEGLLKRATDFGDSRQDDSMQFADRACLLSFRGLDNASYYTLRSRQDLDSGTNRRYQDNSACGGSLNVANDMVRGFILDSLQYWSAEMGVDGFRFDLAPVLGNARYDGGFEFNSTDPKNVLNRMGTELPVRDPQTLVGVDLIAEPWAVGDGTYQLGNFPDGWAEWNDVFRNTFRQVENKLHVVPIPPASIANGFAGSAQQFLNKGVRRDPRPYLSINYISSHDGYTLRDVFSYTNMQDAWDHGSNDASQRQAVRNAFAILMVAAGTPMFCFGDELFRTLNGRDNVVAVDDASVYLDWVHFNQYALAIQTNDEALLGEMRRYDDIRIFEFARNLIRFRHLHPSLRPDRYFTGSDMNQAGLKDIAWFRRDGSELAGGEWGDPNIHFLGFRVDNQAFLNTTGVASIYVAYNRSDHDESIVMPENLAGRRWFRMVDTADWMEGLGNFENGTTMLERSYIMHERSVLILIEK
;
A
#
# COMPACT_ATOMS: atom_id res chain seq x y z
N MET A 1 17.84 -29.05 3.29
CA MET A 1 17.31 -28.15 4.33
C MET A 1 17.10 -26.80 3.69
N PRO A 2 15.90 -26.19 3.77
CA PRO A 2 15.72 -24.84 3.25
C PRO A 2 16.66 -23.89 4.00
N SER A 3 17.36 -23.02 3.26
CA SER A 3 18.23 -22.01 3.86
C SER A 3 17.38 -21.18 4.83
N PRO A 4 17.82 -20.98 6.09
CA PRO A 4 17.19 -19.97 6.92
C PRO A 4 17.24 -18.63 6.17
N LEU A 5 16.19 -17.81 6.35
CA LEU A 5 16.24 -16.40 5.98
C LEU A 5 17.58 -15.84 6.48
N PRO A 6 18.31 -15.04 5.67
CA PRO A 6 19.59 -14.51 6.09
C PRO A 6 19.41 -13.86 7.47
N LYS A 7 20.24 -14.25 8.44
CA LYS A 7 20.30 -13.59 9.75
C LYS A 7 20.41 -12.09 9.49
N SER A 8 19.67 -11.27 10.26
CA SER A 8 19.72 -9.80 10.19
C SER A 8 21.15 -9.35 9.88
N GLN A 9 21.39 -8.79 8.70
CA GLN A 9 22.68 -8.17 8.46
C GLN A 9 22.84 -7.08 9.52
N ASN A 10 24.03 -6.98 10.11
CA ASN A 10 24.34 -5.82 10.93
C ASN A 10 24.37 -4.62 9.97
N PHE A 11 23.28 -3.86 9.94
CA PHE A 11 23.23 -2.61 9.20
C PHE A 11 24.48 -1.78 9.53
N THR A 12 25.12 -1.27 8.49
CA THR A 12 26.34 -0.47 8.66
C THR A 12 26.03 0.99 9.00
N LEU A 13 24.77 1.41 8.91
CA LEU A 13 24.28 2.75 9.25
C LEU A 13 23.27 2.72 10.41
N GLY A 14 22.97 3.89 10.95
CA GLY A 14 22.10 4.10 12.11
C GLY A 14 22.79 3.95 13.46
N ALA A 15 21.99 3.85 14.52
CA ALA A 15 22.44 3.68 15.90
C ALA A 15 22.38 2.22 16.36
N TYR A 16 23.47 1.73 16.96
CA TYR A 16 23.52 0.38 17.54
C TYR A 16 24.46 0.26 18.73
N TYR A 17 24.20 -0.75 19.59
CA TYR A 17 24.98 -1.01 20.80
C TYR A 17 25.94 -2.19 20.64
N LYS A 18 27.24 -1.94 20.85
CA LYS A 18 28.29 -2.96 20.88
C LYS A 18 28.46 -3.48 22.31
N ALA A 19 27.79 -4.59 22.64
CA ALA A 19 27.76 -5.14 23.99
C ALA A 19 29.15 -5.48 24.57
N ARG A 20 30.11 -5.91 23.74
CA ARG A 20 31.47 -6.27 24.20
C ARG A 20 32.26 -5.05 24.68
N SER A 21 32.22 -3.95 23.93
CA SER A 21 32.91 -2.69 24.26
C SER A 21 32.06 -1.77 25.14
N LYS A 22 30.77 -2.07 25.33
CA LYS A 22 29.79 -1.23 26.02
C LYS A 22 29.69 0.18 25.41
N THR A 23 29.87 0.26 24.10
CA THR A 23 29.82 1.50 23.33
C THR A 23 28.56 1.56 22.48
N LEU A 24 28.03 2.76 22.30
CA LEU A 24 27.05 3.09 21.28
C LEU A 24 27.79 3.62 20.07
N THR A 25 27.38 3.16 18.90
CA THR A 25 27.89 3.62 17.61
C THR A 25 26.75 4.25 16.84
N PHE A 26 27.00 5.47 16.34
CA PHE A 26 26.10 6.21 15.46
C PHE A 26 26.80 6.39 14.12
N ARG A 27 26.16 5.98 13.04
CA ARG A 27 26.71 6.07 11.67
C ARG A 27 25.69 6.68 10.73
N VAL A 28 26.07 7.74 10.02
CA VAL A 28 25.20 8.44 9.07
C VAL A 28 25.95 8.73 7.78
N TYR A 29 25.28 8.58 6.64
CA TYR A 29 25.85 8.92 5.35
C TYR A 29 25.73 10.42 5.06
N SER A 30 26.84 11.02 4.63
CA SER A 30 26.87 12.30 3.93
C SER A 30 28.20 12.43 3.19
N LYS A 31 28.12 12.45 1.86
CA LYS A 31 29.25 12.66 0.95
C LYS A 31 29.67 14.13 0.95
N ASN A 32 28.70 15.02 0.95
CA ASN A 32 28.93 16.46 0.75
C ASN A 32 29.13 17.24 2.06
N ALA A 33 28.83 16.67 3.23
CA ALA A 33 29.11 17.35 4.50
C ALA A 33 30.61 17.60 4.68
N THR A 34 30.94 18.77 5.24
CA THR A 34 32.29 19.17 5.62
C THR A 34 32.52 19.08 7.13
N HIS A 35 31.45 19.15 7.92
CA HIS A 35 31.44 18.92 9.37
C HIS A 35 30.07 18.36 9.76
N LEU A 36 30.05 17.46 10.75
CA LEU A 36 28.81 16.84 11.22
C LEU A 36 28.89 16.64 12.73
N GLU A 37 27.84 17.04 13.42
CA GLU A 37 27.69 16.88 14.87
C GLU A 37 26.43 16.08 15.19
N ILE A 38 26.52 15.24 16.22
CA ILE A 38 25.36 14.59 16.83
C ILE A 38 24.99 15.31 18.12
N CYS A 39 23.70 15.58 18.28
CA CYS A 39 23.10 16.22 19.45
C CYS A 39 22.30 15.18 20.24
N PHE A 40 22.50 15.11 21.55
CA PHE A 40 21.78 14.22 22.47
C PHE A 40 20.84 14.99 23.38
N PHE A 41 19.66 14.45 23.67
CA PHE A 41 18.61 15.14 24.43
C PHE A 41 18.10 14.26 25.57
N SER A 42 17.85 14.86 26.74
CA SER A 42 17.26 14.17 27.89
C SER A 42 15.76 13.92 27.75
N GLN A 43 15.08 14.68 26.88
CA GLN A 43 13.65 14.59 26.62
C GLN A 43 13.38 14.68 25.11
N PRO A 44 12.25 14.13 24.64
CA PRO A 44 11.93 14.11 23.21
C PRO A 44 11.68 15.50 22.62
N GLN A 45 11.10 16.45 23.37
CA GLN A 45 10.69 17.77 22.90
C GLN A 45 10.98 18.85 23.95
N ASP A 46 11.02 20.11 23.53
CA ASP A 46 11.31 21.31 24.33
C ASP A 46 12.55 21.18 25.25
N ALA A 47 13.61 20.59 24.71
CA ALA A 47 14.87 20.45 25.40
C ALA A 47 16.03 20.92 24.52
N ASP A 48 16.98 21.63 25.14
CA ASP A 48 18.31 21.79 24.57
C ASP A 48 19.10 20.48 24.65
N GLU A 49 20.11 20.35 23.79
CA GLU A 49 20.97 19.18 23.82
C GLU A 49 21.80 19.13 25.12
N VAL A 50 21.82 17.97 25.78
CA VAL A 50 22.64 17.71 26.99
C VAL A 50 24.11 17.46 26.66
N GLU A 51 24.38 17.12 25.39
CA GLU A 51 25.70 16.93 24.82
C GLU A 51 25.63 17.10 23.30
N ARG A 52 26.61 17.80 22.73
CA ARG A 52 26.83 17.91 21.28
C ARG A 52 28.26 17.47 20.97
N LEU A 53 28.44 16.55 20.04
CA LEU A 53 29.75 15.97 19.73
C LEU A 53 30.03 15.94 18.23
N PRO A 54 31.25 16.29 17.80
CA PRO A 54 31.66 16.13 16.41
C PRO A 54 31.78 14.64 16.06
N MET A 55 31.40 14.31 14.83
CA MET A 55 31.56 12.98 14.24
C MET A 55 32.83 12.95 13.39
N SER A 56 33.43 11.77 13.25
CA SER A 56 34.61 11.55 12.40
C SER A 56 34.18 10.93 11.08
N ARG A 57 34.71 11.40 9.95
CA ARG A 57 34.49 10.76 8.66
C ARG A 57 35.42 9.54 8.52
N GLU A 58 34.84 8.38 8.20
CA GLU A 58 35.62 7.17 7.88
C GLU A 58 36.11 7.21 6.42
N GLN A 59 36.89 6.21 5.97
CA GLN A 59 37.18 6.05 4.55
C GLN A 59 35.88 5.86 3.77
N GLY A 60 35.52 6.85 2.96
CA GLY A 60 34.25 6.93 2.22
C GLY A 60 33.39 8.13 2.65
N ASP A 61 32.08 7.96 2.53
CA ASP A 61 31.07 9.02 2.71
C ASP A 61 30.22 8.81 3.98
N THR A 62 30.75 8.09 4.97
CA THR A 62 30.08 7.80 6.25
C THR A 62 30.76 8.52 7.40
N TRP A 63 29.94 9.13 8.27
CA TRP A 63 30.35 9.77 9.51
C TRP A 63 30.03 8.87 10.69
N VAL A 64 30.95 8.74 11.64
CA VAL A 64 30.82 7.88 12.81
C VAL A 64 31.10 8.63 14.12
N LEU A 65 30.33 8.29 15.15
CA LEU A 65 30.69 8.52 16.55
C LEU A 65 30.58 7.20 17.31
N GLU A 66 31.65 6.86 18.03
CA GLU A 66 31.61 5.80 19.04
C GLU A 66 31.76 6.42 20.43
N ILE A 67 30.79 6.17 21.30
CA ILE A 67 30.72 6.76 22.64
C ILE A 67 30.40 5.69 23.68
N SER A 68 31.03 5.75 24.86
CA SER A 68 30.73 4.81 25.93
C SER A 68 29.32 5.05 26.46
N TRP A 69 28.58 3.97 26.70
CA TRP A 69 27.25 4.06 27.28
C TRP A 69 27.26 4.78 28.64
N ALA A 70 28.32 4.57 29.43
CA ALA A 70 28.52 5.25 30.70
C ALA A 70 28.57 6.78 30.58
N LYS A 71 29.16 7.32 29.50
CA LYS A 71 29.23 8.77 29.27
C LYS A 71 27.84 9.37 29.04
N LEU A 72 26.99 8.70 28.26
CA LEU A 72 25.62 9.16 28.01
C LEU A 72 24.73 9.00 29.24
N ARG A 73 24.89 7.92 30.02
CA ARG A 73 24.20 7.77 31.32
C ARG A 73 24.55 8.86 32.32
N ALA A 74 25.81 9.28 32.37
CA ALA A 74 26.22 10.41 33.22
C ALA A 74 25.54 11.73 32.83
N LYS A 75 24.90 11.80 31.66
CA LYS A 75 24.09 12.93 31.18
C LYS A 75 22.57 12.72 31.39
N GLY A 76 22.16 11.69 32.14
CA GLY A 76 20.77 11.38 32.44
C GLY A 76 20.04 10.55 31.37
N LEU A 77 20.77 9.92 30.45
CA LEU A 77 20.21 9.07 29.39
C LEU A 77 20.30 7.60 29.82
N ASP A 78 19.26 7.05 30.42
CA ASP A 78 19.32 5.74 31.11
C ASP A 78 18.65 4.57 30.39
N THR A 79 17.59 4.81 29.61
CA THR A 79 16.78 3.75 28.97
C THR A 79 16.71 3.90 27.46
N ALA A 80 16.58 5.14 27.01
CA ALA A 80 16.58 5.54 25.61
C ALA A 80 17.49 6.74 25.40
N VAL A 81 17.96 6.88 24.17
CA VAL A 81 18.74 8.04 23.71
C VAL A 81 17.94 8.74 22.63
N TYR A 82 17.54 9.98 22.90
CA TYR A 82 17.00 10.89 21.89
C TYR A 82 18.15 11.62 21.23
N TYR A 83 18.22 11.57 19.90
CA TYR A 83 19.31 12.20 19.16
C TYR A 83 18.86 12.76 17.81
N GLY A 84 19.70 13.62 17.26
CA GLY A 84 19.61 14.13 15.89
C GLY A 84 20.94 14.71 15.45
N PHE A 85 21.05 15.12 14.19
CA PHE A 85 22.29 15.61 13.59
C PHE A 85 22.21 17.10 13.25
N ARG A 86 23.37 17.75 13.21
CA ARG A 86 23.59 19.03 12.52
C ARG A 86 24.71 18.85 11.52
N ALA A 87 24.53 19.36 10.31
CA ALA A 87 25.48 19.21 9.23
C ALA A 87 25.81 20.56 8.59
N TRP A 88 27.09 20.71 8.25
CA TRP A 88 27.64 21.82 7.48
C TRP A 88 28.18 21.28 6.16
N GLY A 89 28.25 22.14 5.15
CA GLY A 89 28.75 21.76 3.84
C GLY A 89 29.09 22.96 2.96
N PRO A 90 29.24 22.77 1.64
CA PRO A 90 29.78 23.79 0.75
C PRO A 90 28.97 25.10 0.71
N ASN A 91 27.65 25.06 0.95
CA ASN A 91 26.80 26.25 0.98
C ASN A 91 26.73 26.95 2.36
N TRP A 92 27.24 26.28 3.41
CA TRP A 92 27.30 26.81 4.78
C TRP A 92 28.50 26.22 5.52
N VAL A 93 29.58 26.98 5.59
CA VAL A 93 30.88 26.53 6.10
C VAL A 93 30.87 26.51 7.62
N HIS A 94 31.50 25.49 8.22
CA HIS A 94 31.65 25.41 9.67
C HIS A 94 32.70 26.41 10.16
N GLU A 95 32.29 27.33 11.03
CA GLU A 95 33.17 28.27 11.74
C GLU A 95 33.03 28.07 13.25
N GLN A 96 34.15 28.15 13.98
CA GLN A 96 34.16 27.97 15.45
C GLN A 96 33.33 29.03 16.19
N SER A 97 33.11 30.19 15.58
CA SER A 97 32.29 31.29 16.10
C SER A 97 30.78 31.06 15.93
N TRP A 98 30.37 30.06 15.15
CA TRP A 98 28.95 29.74 14.95
C TRP A 98 28.27 29.39 16.27
N LYS A 99 27.07 29.93 16.44
CA LYS A 99 26.16 29.59 17.54
C LYS A 99 24.81 29.19 16.97
N LYS A 100 24.05 28.38 17.71
CA LYS A 100 22.68 28.02 17.35
C LYS A 100 21.87 29.28 17.07
N GLY A 101 21.23 29.30 15.92
CA GLY A 101 20.39 30.39 15.45
C GLY A 101 21.12 31.57 14.81
N THR A 102 22.40 31.41 14.45
CA THR A 102 23.18 32.44 13.74
C THR A 102 23.38 32.07 12.27
N GLU A 103 23.72 33.07 11.44
CA GLU A 103 24.07 32.91 10.02
C GLU A 103 25.60 32.84 9.78
N VAL A 104 26.41 32.65 10.83
CA VAL A 104 27.87 32.59 10.70
C VAL A 104 28.27 31.42 9.77
N GLY A 105 29.10 31.70 8.76
CA GLY A 105 29.52 30.75 7.74
C GLY A 105 28.52 30.51 6.60
N PHE A 106 27.35 31.17 6.61
CA PHE A 106 26.35 31.06 5.54
C PHE A 106 26.86 31.67 4.23
N LEU A 107 26.69 30.96 3.11
CA LEU A 107 26.99 31.45 1.76
C LEU A 107 25.74 31.50 0.89
N SER A 108 24.95 30.42 0.87
CA SER A 108 23.67 30.34 0.19
C SER A 108 22.78 29.24 0.78
N ASP A 109 21.46 29.34 0.61
CA ASP A 109 20.54 28.27 1.03
C ASP A 109 20.61 27.03 0.11
N VAL A 110 21.03 27.25 -1.14
CA VAL A 110 21.36 26.20 -2.09
C VAL A 110 22.53 26.64 -2.97
N ASP A 111 23.53 25.79 -3.17
CA ASP A 111 24.63 26.06 -4.11
C ASP A 111 24.33 25.50 -5.51
N ASP A 112 25.25 25.69 -6.46
CA ASP A 112 25.05 25.24 -7.84
C ASP A 112 25.13 23.72 -8.00
N GLN A 113 25.65 23.00 -7.01
CA GLN A 113 25.63 21.53 -6.93
C GLN A 113 24.38 21.00 -6.23
N GLY A 114 23.48 21.88 -5.80
CA GLY A 114 22.25 21.53 -5.09
C GLY A 114 22.46 21.20 -3.62
N ASN A 115 23.60 21.53 -3.00
CA ASN A 115 23.78 21.34 -1.56
C ASN A 115 22.91 22.31 -0.78
N ARG A 116 22.25 21.84 0.29
CA ARG A 116 21.29 22.59 1.11
C ARG A 116 21.56 22.44 2.61
N PHE A 117 22.83 22.47 3.01
CA PHE A 117 23.18 22.36 4.43
C PHE A 117 22.69 23.58 5.21
N ASN A 118 22.11 23.33 6.38
CA ASN A 118 21.78 24.37 7.34
C ASN A 118 21.97 23.82 8.76
N PRO A 119 23.02 24.23 9.48
CA PRO A 119 23.34 23.71 10.80
C PRO A 119 22.36 24.17 11.87
N ASN A 120 21.50 25.17 11.63
CA ASN A 120 20.45 25.56 12.57
C ASN A 120 19.31 24.53 12.61
N LYS A 121 19.19 23.67 11.61
CA LYS A 121 18.16 22.63 11.55
C LYS A 121 18.68 21.34 12.19
N LEU A 122 17.95 20.82 13.18
CA LEU A 122 18.19 19.49 13.72
C LEU A 122 17.58 18.46 12.78
N LEU A 123 18.38 17.46 12.40
CA LEU A 123 18.05 16.48 11.38
C LEU A 123 17.84 15.09 12.01
N LEU A 124 16.78 14.40 11.61
CA LEU A 124 16.55 13.00 11.93
C LEU A 124 17.61 12.10 11.29
N ASP A 125 17.86 10.96 11.94
CA ASP A 125 18.59 9.85 11.34
C ASP A 125 17.70 9.11 10.33
N PRO A 126 18.08 9.01 9.04
CA PRO A 126 17.36 8.18 8.07
C PRO A 126 17.16 6.72 8.52
N TYR A 127 18.09 6.18 9.32
CA TYR A 127 18.04 4.82 9.89
C TYR A 127 17.42 4.76 11.29
N GLY A 128 16.81 5.87 11.76
CA GLY A 128 16.12 5.92 13.04
C GLY A 128 14.96 4.93 13.09
N ARG A 129 15.01 3.96 14.02
CA ARG A 129 13.99 2.90 14.15
C ARG A 129 12.74 3.33 14.91
N GLU A 130 12.79 4.47 15.57
CA GLU A 130 11.64 5.16 16.14
C GLU A 130 11.88 6.67 16.09
N ILE A 131 10.78 7.41 15.98
CA ILE A 131 10.75 8.87 16.00
C ILE A 131 9.88 9.32 17.17
N SER A 132 10.30 10.35 17.90
CA SER A 132 9.72 10.70 19.19
C SER A 132 8.33 11.36 19.15
N HIS A 133 8.07 12.18 18.13
CA HIS A 133 6.86 12.98 17.90
C HIS A 133 6.91 13.48 16.45
N ASP A 134 5.86 14.13 15.96
CA ASP A 134 5.81 14.64 14.59
C ASP A 134 6.37 16.08 14.52
N PRO A 135 6.83 16.57 13.35
CA PRO A 135 7.31 17.95 13.22
C PRO A 135 6.22 19.02 13.47
N TYR A 136 4.94 18.66 13.40
CA TYR A 136 3.83 19.59 13.56
C TYR A 136 3.01 19.19 14.80
N PRO A 137 3.16 19.90 15.94
CA PRO A 137 2.37 19.59 17.13
C PRO A 137 0.90 19.96 16.92
N ARG A 138 0.04 19.48 17.82
CA ARG A 138 -1.41 19.77 17.81
C ARG A 138 -1.69 21.26 17.97
N LEU A 139 -2.70 21.79 17.26
CA LEU A 139 -3.15 23.20 17.32
C LEU A 139 -3.53 23.66 18.72
N SER A 140 -4.04 22.74 19.54
CA SER A 140 -4.37 23.02 20.96
C SER A 140 -3.14 23.34 21.82
N GLU A 141 -1.94 23.09 21.29
CA GLU A 141 -0.68 23.31 22.00
C GLU A 141 0.03 24.59 21.53
N ILE A 142 0.05 24.93 20.22
CA ILE A 142 0.83 26.07 19.64
C ILE A 142 0.25 26.57 18.28
N ASP A 143 0.53 27.82 17.85
CA ASP A 143 0.22 28.34 16.49
C ASP A 143 0.92 27.52 15.38
N PRO A 144 0.17 26.90 14.45
CA PRO A 144 0.70 26.02 13.41
C PRO A 144 1.56 26.72 12.36
N ASN A 145 1.32 28.00 12.08
CA ASN A 145 2.07 28.73 11.07
C ASN A 145 3.49 29.04 11.55
N GLU A 146 3.66 29.22 12.87
CA GLU A 146 4.96 29.45 13.48
C GLU A 146 5.83 28.18 13.43
N TYR A 147 5.30 26.99 13.74
CA TYR A 147 6.10 25.74 13.73
C TYR A 147 6.36 25.17 12.33
N ARG A 148 5.38 25.22 11.42
CA ARG A 148 5.54 24.61 10.09
C ARG A 148 6.66 25.25 9.28
N ASP A 149 6.79 26.56 9.38
CA ASP A 149 7.77 27.32 8.63
C ASP A 149 9.18 27.28 9.25
N ASN A 150 9.29 26.96 10.54
CA ASN A 150 10.57 26.92 11.25
C ASN A 150 11.56 25.88 10.68
N TYR A 151 11.07 24.83 10.02
CA TYR A 151 11.90 23.82 9.37
C TYR A 151 12.41 24.24 8.00
N TYR A 152 11.92 25.35 7.45
CA TYR A 152 12.34 25.82 6.13
C TYR A 152 13.69 26.56 6.16
N SER A 153 14.40 26.48 5.05
CA SER A 153 15.51 27.37 4.70
C SER A 153 15.01 28.70 4.12
N GLY A 154 15.93 29.58 3.73
CA GLY A 154 15.60 30.85 3.07
C GLY A 154 15.49 32.05 4.03
N PRO A 155 15.35 33.27 3.48
CA PRO A 155 15.30 34.50 4.26
C PRO A 155 14.15 34.47 5.26
N GLY A 156 14.47 34.76 6.52
CA GLY A 156 13.52 34.77 7.64
C GLY A 156 13.50 33.46 8.45
N PHE A 157 13.84 32.33 7.82
CA PHE A 157 13.71 31.00 8.43
C PHE A 157 15.06 30.31 8.68
N ARG A 158 16.09 30.57 7.89
CA ARG A 158 17.35 29.80 7.92
C ARG A 158 18.08 29.86 9.26
N GLN A 159 17.93 30.96 10.00
CA GLN A 159 18.55 31.22 11.29
C GLN A 159 17.71 30.70 12.47
N ILE A 160 16.57 30.05 12.21
CA ILE A 160 15.76 29.46 13.28
C ILE A 160 16.38 28.14 13.70
N ASP A 161 16.77 28.04 14.98
CA ASP A 161 17.22 26.79 15.59
C ASP A 161 16.05 25.86 15.87
N THR A 162 16.01 24.70 15.23
CA THR A 162 14.91 23.76 15.40
C THR A 162 15.12 22.72 16.49
N ALA A 163 16.23 22.70 17.23
CA ALA A 163 16.53 21.60 18.15
C ALA A 163 15.46 21.32 19.22
N ARG A 164 14.81 22.36 19.76
CA ARG A 164 13.74 22.20 20.76
C ARG A 164 12.45 21.61 20.18
N ILE A 165 12.22 21.86 18.89
CA ILE A 165 10.94 21.57 18.23
C ILE A 165 11.01 20.37 17.30
N ALA A 166 12.19 20.05 16.78
CA ALA A 166 12.36 19.00 15.79
C ALA A 166 12.13 17.63 16.41
N PRO A 167 11.53 16.69 15.66
CA PRO A 167 11.45 15.31 16.09
C PRO A 167 12.85 14.73 16.32
N LYS A 168 12.97 13.80 17.27
CA LYS A 168 14.23 13.12 17.62
C LYS A 168 14.16 11.67 17.18
N SER A 169 15.26 11.16 16.64
CA SER A 169 15.47 9.73 16.48
C SER A 169 15.65 9.09 17.86
N VAL A 170 15.06 7.92 18.05
CA VAL A 170 15.05 7.22 19.33
C VAL A 170 15.86 5.93 19.20
N PHE A 171 16.92 5.81 20.00
CA PHE A 171 17.61 4.55 20.20
C PHE A 171 17.27 3.94 21.55
N VAL A 172 16.78 2.70 21.56
CA VAL A 172 16.46 1.95 22.78
C VAL A 172 17.58 0.96 23.07
N LEU A 173 18.22 1.08 24.24
CA LEU A 173 19.35 0.22 24.61
C LEU A 173 18.93 -1.24 24.80
N LYS A 174 17.78 -1.45 25.44
CA LYS A 174 17.27 -2.79 25.70
C LYS A 174 16.86 -3.42 24.38
N LYS A 175 17.57 -4.47 23.97
CA LYS A 175 17.21 -5.25 22.79
C LYS A 175 15.76 -5.71 22.91
N ASP A 176 14.97 -5.37 21.89
CA ASP A 176 13.62 -5.88 21.74
C ASP A 176 13.62 -7.40 21.56
N ARG A 177 12.75 -8.08 22.30
CA ARG A 177 12.55 -9.53 22.29
C ARG A 177 11.14 -9.93 21.88
N THR A 178 10.30 -8.96 21.54
CA THR A 178 8.94 -9.22 21.06
C THR A 178 9.03 -9.99 19.75
N THR A 179 8.28 -11.09 19.68
CA THR A 179 8.20 -11.95 18.50
C THR A 179 7.01 -11.55 17.64
N PHE A 180 7.19 -11.57 16.33
CA PHE A 180 6.13 -11.46 15.34
C PHE A 180 5.45 -12.81 15.02
N GLY A 181 5.74 -13.89 15.74
CA GLY A 181 5.19 -15.23 15.46
C GLY A 181 5.83 -15.92 14.25
N SER A 182 5.09 -16.81 13.60
CA SER A 182 5.55 -17.57 12.43
C SER A 182 4.87 -17.09 11.16
N LYS A 183 5.66 -16.68 10.16
CA LYS A 183 5.14 -16.21 8.86
C LYS A 183 4.34 -17.30 8.13
N PRO A 184 3.15 -16.98 7.58
CA PRO A 184 2.43 -17.87 6.69
C PRO A 184 3.24 -18.25 5.44
N LYS A 185 3.15 -19.52 5.04
CA LYS A 185 3.86 -20.08 3.86
C LYS A 185 2.88 -20.43 2.74
N ARG A 186 2.01 -19.49 2.38
CA ARG A 186 1.03 -19.65 1.30
C ARG A 186 1.52 -18.94 0.03
N SER A 187 1.20 -19.50 -1.13
CA SER A 187 1.49 -18.85 -2.42
C SER A 187 0.54 -17.68 -2.67
N LEU A 188 1.02 -16.65 -3.36
CA LEU A 188 0.21 -15.49 -3.75
C LEU A 188 -1.04 -15.90 -4.56
N LYS A 189 -0.95 -16.98 -5.36
CA LYS A 189 -2.10 -17.51 -6.12
C LYS A 189 -3.30 -17.89 -5.25
N ASP A 190 -3.05 -18.24 -3.99
CA ASP A 190 -4.07 -18.64 -3.03
C ASP A 190 -4.40 -17.50 -2.05
N ASP A 191 -3.86 -16.30 -2.30
CA ASP A 191 -4.14 -15.13 -1.48
C ASP A 191 -5.37 -14.35 -1.95
N ILE A 192 -6.00 -13.69 -0.98
CA ILE A 192 -7.04 -12.67 -1.13
C ILE A 192 -6.61 -11.51 -0.22
N ILE A 193 -6.35 -10.36 -0.83
CA ILE A 193 -5.77 -9.20 -0.17
C ILE A 193 -6.89 -8.27 0.34
N TYR A 194 -6.79 -7.87 1.60
CA TYR A 194 -7.69 -6.92 2.26
C TYR A 194 -6.92 -5.63 2.54
N GLU A 195 -7.12 -4.59 1.73
CA GLU A 195 -6.47 -3.30 1.90
C GLU A 195 -7.13 -2.54 3.05
N ALA A 196 -6.38 -2.11 4.06
CA ALA A 196 -6.93 -1.51 5.27
C ALA A 196 -6.11 -0.34 5.79
N HIS A 197 -6.80 0.65 6.37
CA HIS A 197 -6.17 1.69 7.15
C HIS A 197 -6.13 1.30 8.64
N VAL A 198 -4.96 1.28 9.29
CA VAL A 198 -4.79 0.85 10.70
C VAL A 198 -5.77 1.57 11.64
N ARG A 199 -5.83 2.90 11.53
CA ARG A 199 -6.77 3.72 12.31
C ARG A 199 -8.24 3.47 11.94
N GLY A 200 -8.61 3.74 10.68
CA GLY A 200 -9.99 3.64 10.20
C GLY A 200 -10.64 2.27 10.36
N LEU A 201 -9.86 1.18 10.41
CA LEU A 201 -10.36 -0.17 10.61
C LEU A 201 -11.08 -0.34 11.96
N THR A 202 -10.63 0.33 13.02
CA THR A 202 -11.11 0.06 14.39
C THR A 202 -11.58 1.28 15.17
N MET A 203 -11.45 2.49 14.61
CA MET A 203 -11.73 3.72 15.35
C MET A 203 -13.20 3.84 15.81
N LEU A 204 -14.16 3.32 15.03
CA LEU A 204 -15.59 3.28 15.41
C LEU A 204 -16.07 1.91 15.93
N ASP A 205 -15.15 0.98 16.21
CA ASP A 205 -15.55 -0.34 16.64
C ASP A 205 -15.81 -0.42 18.15
N SER A 206 -17.08 -0.54 18.52
CA SER A 206 -17.51 -0.70 19.91
C SER A 206 -17.08 -2.01 20.57
N SER A 207 -16.72 -3.04 19.78
CA SER A 207 -16.19 -4.32 20.30
C SER A 207 -14.72 -4.24 20.74
N ILE A 208 -14.03 -3.17 20.37
CA ILE A 208 -12.64 -2.90 20.77
C ILE A 208 -12.65 -1.95 21.97
N PRO A 209 -11.82 -2.22 23.01
CA PRO A 209 -11.60 -1.29 24.11
C PRO A 209 -11.22 0.10 23.59
N GLU A 210 -11.79 1.15 24.19
CA GLU A 210 -11.69 2.53 23.69
C GLU A 210 -10.25 3.01 23.50
N ASP A 211 -9.35 2.66 24.43
CA ASP A 211 -7.92 2.98 24.37
C ASP A 211 -7.18 2.27 23.22
N CYS A 212 -7.69 1.13 22.77
CA CYS A 212 -7.09 0.33 21.70
C CYS A 212 -7.61 0.74 20.31
N ARG A 213 -8.69 1.52 20.21
CA ARG A 213 -9.29 1.89 18.92
C ARG A 213 -8.33 2.72 18.07
N GLY A 214 -8.23 2.36 16.80
CA GLY A 214 -7.38 3.06 15.83
C GLY A 214 -5.88 2.87 16.03
N THR A 215 -5.46 1.80 16.72
CA THR A 215 -4.05 1.48 17.00
C THR A 215 -3.64 0.13 16.39
N TYR A 216 -2.34 -0.18 16.38
CA TYR A 216 -1.80 -1.49 16.01
C TYR A 216 -2.40 -2.59 16.89
N LYS A 217 -2.54 -2.34 18.20
CA LYS A 217 -3.20 -3.29 19.11
C LYS A 217 -4.65 -3.54 18.71
N GLY A 218 -5.41 -2.48 18.41
CA GLY A 218 -6.79 -2.59 17.91
C GLY A 218 -6.89 -3.38 16.60
N ALA A 219 -6.03 -3.06 15.63
CA ALA A 219 -5.95 -3.80 14.37
C ALA A 219 -5.62 -5.29 14.58
N GLY A 220 -4.71 -5.62 15.50
CA GLY A 220 -4.39 -7.00 15.86
C GLY A 220 -5.60 -7.78 16.41
N MET A 221 -6.52 -7.12 17.12
CA MET A 221 -7.76 -7.73 17.62
C MET A 221 -8.75 -8.08 16.49
N LYS A 222 -8.57 -7.53 15.27
CA LYS A 222 -9.36 -7.86 14.08
C LYS A 222 -8.88 -9.06 13.29
N ALA A 223 -7.76 -9.69 13.68
CA ALA A 223 -7.25 -10.87 13.01
C ALA A 223 -8.28 -12.02 12.93
N LYS A 224 -9.11 -12.21 13.98
CA LYS A 224 -10.16 -13.23 13.98
C LYS A 224 -11.28 -12.92 12.98
N PHE A 225 -11.73 -11.67 12.92
CA PHE A 225 -12.73 -11.22 11.96
C PHE A 225 -12.26 -11.47 10.52
N LEU A 226 -11.03 -11.08 10.17
CA LEU A 226 -10.48 -11.29 8.84
C LEU A 226 -10.34 -12.78 8.49
N GLN A 227 -9.97 -13.62 9.46
CA GLN A 227 -9.98 -15.07 9.27
C GLN A 227 -11.39 -15.61 8.98
N ASP A 228 -12.41 -15.14 9.71
CA ASP A 228 -13.80 -15.56 9.51
C ASP A 228 -14.40 -15.07 8.18
N LEU A 229 -13.99 -13.87 7.73
CA LEU A 229 -14.28 -13.38 6.39
C LEU A 229 -13.62 -14.25 5.32
N GLY A 230 -12.46 -14.83 5.63
CA GLY A 230 -11.72 -15.75 4.76
C GLY A 230 -10.65 -15.07 3.90
N VAL A 231 -10.36 -13.79 4.14
CA VAL A 231 -9.19 -13.12 3.55
C VAL A 231 -7.92 -13.68 4.15
N THR A 232 -6.81 -13.54 3.42
CA THR A 232 -5.60 -14.28 3.75
C THR A 232 -4.37 -13.40 3.85
N ALA A 233 -4.43 -12.17 3.35
CA ALA A 233 -3.45 -11.13 3.56
C ALA A 233 -4.17 -9.83 3.90
N VAL A 234 -3.62 -9.08 4.86
CA VAL A 234 -3.99 -7.67 5.09
C VAL A 234 -2.87 -6.81 4.53
N GLU A 235 -3.23 -5.84 3.69
CA GLU A 235 -2.33 -4.81 3.18
C GLU A 235 -2.63 -3.51 3.90
N PHE A 236 -1.74 -3.07 4.78
CA PHE A 236 -1.93 -1.81 5.46
C PHE A 236 -1.44 -0.65 4.61
N LEU A 237 -2.27 0.40 4.51
CA LEU A 237 -1.83 1.74 4.10
C LEU A 237 -0.59 2.17 4.91
N PRO A 238 0.18 3.18 4.44
CA PRO A 238 1.48 3.52 5.01
C PRO A 238 1.55 3.51 6.54
N VAL A 239 2.48 2.70 7.07
CA VAL A 239 2.79 2.63 8.51
C VAL A 239 4.19 3.08 8.85
N HIS A 240 5.02 3.38 7.84
CA HIS A 240 6.26 4.13 8.09
C HIS A 240 5.90 5.45 8.76
N HIS A 241 6.81 6.01 9.55
CA HIS A 241 6.51 7.23 10.28
C HIS A 241 6.34 8.40 9.31
N PHE A 242 5.22 9.12 9.43
CA PHE A 242 4.88 10.33 8.70
C PHE A 242 4.18 11.31 9.67
N ALA A 243 4.18 12.60 9.33
CA ALA A 243 3.53 13.62 10.16
C ALA A 243 2.00 13.54 10.06
N SER A 244 1.33 13.44 11.21
CA SER A 244 -0.08 13.14 11.41
C SER A 244 -0.66 13.67 12.74
N GLU A 245 0.16 14.31 13.59
CA GLU A 245 -0.29 14.85 14.88
C GLU A 245 -1.29 15.99 14.76
N GLN A 246 -1.34 16.69 13.61
CA GLN A 246 -2.36 17.70 13.30
C GLN A 246 -3.74 17.09 12.99
N ASN A 247 -3.78 15.79 12.65
CA ASN A 247 -5.03 15.08 12.49
C ASN A 247 -5.81 15.11 13.82
N ASP A 248 -7.06 15.56 13.78
CA ASP A 248 -8.00 15.76 14.90
C ASP A 248 -8.00 17.16 15.55
N ASP A 249 -7.29 18.16 14.98
CA ASP A 249 -7.29 19.52 15.55
C ASP A 249 -8.51 20.37 15.19
N GLY A 250 -9.50 19.79 14.49
CA GLY A 250 -10.70 20.48 14.02
C GLY A 250 -10.46 21.39 12.80
N ASP A 251 -9.25 21.40 12.25
CA ASP A 251 -8.90 22.01 10.98
C ASP A 251 -8.36 20.93 10.02
N PRO A 252 -9.11 20.56 8.96
CA PRO A 252 -8.65 19.54 8.02
C PRO A 252 -7.44 20.00 7.19
N ARG A 253 -7.01 21.27 7.30
CA ARG A 253 -5.79 21.77 6.67
C ARG A 253 -4.58 21.28 7.46
N GLY A 254 -3.93 20.23 6.95
CA GLY A 254 -2.74 19.65 7.58
C GLY A 254 -2.92 18.19 7.96
N ASP A 255 -4.17 17.70 7.90
CA ASP A 255 -4.46 16.28 8.05
C ASP A 255 -3.73 15.46 6.98
N ASN A 256 -3.15 14.35 7.43
CA ASN A 256 -2.59 13.32 6.60
C ASN A 256 -3.11 11.99 7.14
N HIS A 257 -4.27 11.56 6.64
CA HIS A 257 -4.88 10.33 7.07
C HIS A 257 -4.13 9.14 6.46
N TRP A 258 -4.05 9.09 5.12
CA TRP A 258 -3.48 7.93 4.44
C TRP A 258 -1.99 7.68 4.73
N GLY A 259 -1.20 8.75 4.90
CA GLY A 259 0.19 8.61 5.33
C GLY A 259 1.23 8.50 4.22
N TYR A 260 0.89 8.81 2.96
CA TYR A 260 1.83 8.79 1.83
C TYR A 260 2.84 9.96 1.84
N MET A 261 3.45 10.27 2.99
CA MET A 261 4.46 11.33 3.17
C MET A 261 5.55 10.87 4.16
N THR A 262 6.26 9.79 3.83
CA THR A 262 7.18 9.11 4.76
C THR A 262 8.37 9.98 5.20
N LEU A 263 8.57 10.10 6.52
CA LEU A 263 9.72 10.74 7.16
C LEU A 263 10.70 9.73 7.78
N GLY A 264 10.18 8.62 8.34
CA GLY A 264 10.98 7.59 9.02
C GLY A 264 10.74 6.21 8.45
N TYR A 265 11.62 5.76 7.55
CA TYR A 265 11.48 4.51 6.81
C TYR A 265 11.67 3.26 7.65
N PHE A 266 12.35 3.34 8.80
CA PHE A 266 12.54 2.23 9.73
C PHE A 266 11.62 2.33 10.96
N ALA A 267 10.84 3.40 11.07
CA ALA A 267 10.05 3.69 12.25
C ALA A 267 8.57 3.41 11.98
N PRO A 268 7.90 2.56 12.79
CA PRO A 268 6.45 2.50 12.75
C PRO A 268 5.86 3.85 13.18
N ASN A 269 4.77 4.26 12.53
CA ASN A 269 4.09 5.50 12.85
C ASN A 269 3.64 5.45 14.32
N ARG A 270 4.05 6.47 15.07
CA ARG A 270 3.84 6.55 16.50
C ARG A 270 2.39 6.86 16.83
N ARG A 271 1.66 7.57 15.96
CA ARG A 271 0.22 7.86 16.12
C ARG A 271 -0.60 6.59 16.28
N TYR A 272 -0.25 5.54 15.55
CA TYR A 272 -0.94 4.25 15.55
C TYR A 272 -0.56 3.32 16.72
N SER A 273 0.30 3.73 17.66
CA SER A 273 0.64 2.90 18.82
C SER A 273 -0.17 3.30 20.05
N LEU A 274 -0.66 2.34 20.84
CA LEU A 274 -1.13 2.63 22.20
C LEU A 274 0.07 2.86 23.14
N ASP A 275 1.06 1.97 23.10
CA ASP A 275 2.31 2.14 23.85
C ASP A 275 3.20 3.19 23.17
N LYS A 276 3.16 4.41 23.69
CA LYS A 276 4.00 5.54 23.24
C LYS A 276 5.33 5.59 24.00
N THR A 277 5.73 4.62 24.82
CA THR A 277 7.07 4.65 25.43
C THR A 277 8.16 4.41 24.37
N PRO A 278 9.44 4.74 24.62
CA PRO A 278 10.53 4.34 23.74
C PRO A 278 10.56 2.82 23.52
N GLY A 279 10.53 2.41 22.25
CA GLY A 279 10.41 1.01 21.82
C GLY A 279 8.96 0.50 21.78
N GLY A 280 7.99 1.28 22.25
CA GLY A 280 6.57 0.91 22.33
C GLY A 280 5.95 0.65 20.96
N PRO A 281 5.98 1.62 20.03
CA PRO A 281 5.49 1.43 18.67
C PRO A 281 6.09 0.21 17.96
N THR A 282 7.40 -0.01 18.13
CA THR A 282 8.09 -1.18 17.56
C THR A 282 7.55 -2.49 18.12
N ARG A 283 7.39 -2.58 19.45
CA ARG A 283 6.86 -3.79 20.09
C ARG A 283 5.42 -4.02 19.67
N GLU A 284 4.57 -3.01 19.77
CA GLU A 284 3.14 -3.15 19.49
C GLU A 284 2.87 -3.53 18.03
N PHE A 285 3.63 -2.99 17.08
CA PHE A 285 3.56 -3.43 15.67
C PHE A 285 3.87 -4.92 15.52
N LYS A 286 4.92 -5.44 16.17
CA LYS A 286 5.25 -6.88 16.12
C LYS A 286 4.17 -7.74 16.76
N GLU A 287 3.51 -7.24 17.80
CA GLU A 287 2.38 -7.93 18.44
C GLU A 287 1.16 -7.98 17.51
N MET A 288 0.88 -6.91 16.78
CA MET A 288 -0.13 -6.89 15.72
C MET A 288 0.18 -7.92 14.64
N VAL A 289 1.40 -7.93 14.11
CA VAL A 289 1.83 -8.93 13.10
C VAL A 289 1.69 -10.35 13.64
N ARG A 290 2.10 -10.59 14.89
CA ARG A 290 1.92 -11.89 15.56
C ARG A 290 0.45 -12.31 15.62
N ALA A 291 -0.47 -11.37 15.88
CA ALA A 291 -1.90 -11.66 15.92
C ALA A 291 -2.41 -12.14 14.54
N PHE A 292 -2.06 -11.45 13.46
CA PHE A 292 -2.40 -11.88 12.10
C PHE A 292 -1.76 -13.22 11.72
N HIS A 293 -0.47 -13.40 11.99
CA HIS A 293 0.22 -14.66 11.75
C HIS A 293 -0.40 -15.84 12.50
N SER A 294 -0.87 -15.63 13.73
CA SER A 294 -1.54 -16.68 14.53
C SER A 294 -2.85 -17.16 13.91
N MET A 295 -3.45 -16.34 13.03
CA MET A 295 -4.64 -16.68 12.26
C MET A 295 -4.32 -17.14 10.83
N GLY A 296 -3.04 -17.25 10.46
CA GLY A 296 -2.59 -17.63 9.12
C GLY A 296 -2.69 -16.51 8.08
N ILE A 297 -2.85 -15.27 8.54
CA ILE A 297 -2.98 -14.07 7.70
C ILE A 297 -1.61 -13.43 7.50
N LYS A 298 -1.25 -13.15 6.25
CA LYS A 298 -0.04 -12.40 5.91
C LYS A 298 -0.23 -10.91 6.18
N VAL A 299 0.85 -10.21 6.52
CA VAL A 299 0.86 -8.75 6.65
C VAL A 299 1.70 -8.14 5.54
N PHE A 300 1.06 -7.39 4.64
CA PHE A 300 1.70 -6.55 3.64
C PHE A 300 1.67 -5.10 4.09
N LEU A 301 2.69 -4.34 3.69
CA LEU A 301 2.74 -2.90 3.90
C LEU A 301 2.76 -2.17 2.57
N ASP A 302 1.93 -1.15 2.45
CA ASP A 302 2.10 -0.11 1.45
C ASP A 302 3.32 0.77 1.83
N VAL A 303 4.27 0.89 0.91
CA VAL A 303 5.56 1.55 1.14
C VAL A 303 5.87 2.59 0.07
N VAL A 304 6.26 3.78 0.55
CA VAL A 304 6.48 4.98 -0.27
C VAL A 304 7.97 5.30 -0.33
N TYR A 305 8.68 4.69 -1.29
CA TYR A 305 10.11 4.94 -1.52
C TYR A 305 10.40 5.83 -2.75
N ASN A 306 9.34 6.35 -3.39
CA ASN A 306 9.48 7.19 -4.58
C ASN A 306 9.73 8.67 -4.22
N HIS A 307 9.25 9.15 -3.06
CA HIS A 307 9.43 10.52 -2.56
C HIS A 307 9.53 10.55 -1.02
N THR A 308 9.62 11.73 -0.39
CA THR A 308 9.76 11.88 1.07
C THR A 308 8.78 12.89 1.68
N GLY A 309 8.54 12.79 2.98
CA GLY A 309 7.79 13.75 3.79
C GLY A 309 8.42 15.15 3.92
N GLU A 310 9.65 15.38 3.41
CA GLU A 310 10.24 16.74 3.32
C GLU A 310 9.62 17.59 2.19
N GLY A 311 8.84 16.97 1.30
CA GLY A 311 7.91 17.65 0.39
C GLY A 311 8.51 18.66 -0.60
N LEU A 312 7.61 19.48 -1.15
CA LEU A 312 7.85 20.55 -2.12
C LEU A 312 8.70 21.71 -1.55
N LEU A 313 9.41 22.43 -2.43
CA LEU A 313 9.91 23.75 -2.07
C LEU A 313 8.73 24.71 -1.90
N LYS A 314 8.86 25.71 -1.02
CA LYS A 314 7.75 26.64 -0.69
C LYS A 314 7.44 27.57 -1.88
N ARG A 315 6.15 27.85 -2.11
CA ARG A 315 5.70 28.81 -3.14
C ARG A 315 5.76 30.24 -2.62
N ALA A 316 5.91 31.20 -3.52
CA ALA A 316 5.85 32.63 -3.19
C ALA A 316 4.42 33.08 -2.80
N THR A 317 3.40 32.41 -3.33
CA THR A 317 1.98 32.73 -3.18
C THR A 317 1.39 32.34 -1.82
N ASP A 318 2.08 31.51 -1.03
CA ASP A 318 1.66 31.11 0.33
C ASP A 318 1.68 32.29 1.35
N PHE A 319 2.04 33.50 0.90
CA PHE A 319 2.01 34.77 1.66
C PHE A 319 0.99 35.80 1.11
N GLY A 320 -0.01 35.36 0.35
CA GLY A 320 -1.17 36.20 0.00
C GLY A 320 -1.10 36.94 -1.34
N ASP A 321 -0.36 36.43 -2.33
CA ASP A 321 -0.43 36.94 -3.71
C ASP A 321 -1.08 35.89 -4.63
N SER A 322 -2.22 36.23 -5.20
CA SER A 322 -3.03 35.37 -6.06
C SER A 322 -2.61 35.53 -7.52
N ARG A 323 -1.67 34.71 -8.02
CA ARG A 323 -1.52 34.50 -9.47
C ARG A 323 -1.22 33.04 -9.83
N GLN A 324 -1.93 32.63 -10.88
CA GLN A 324 -1.87 31.36 -11.59
C GLN A 324 -0.56 31.23 -12.37
N ASP A 325 0.55 30.95 -11.70
CA ASP A 325 1.76 30.52 -12.39
C ASP A 325 2.40 29.34 -11.65
N ASP A 326 2.36 28.17 -12.29
CA ASP A 326 3.14 26.99 -11.90
C ASP A 326 4.65 27.18 -12.19
N SER A 327 5.06 28.35 -12.68
CA SER A 327 6.45 28.76 -12.75
C SER A 327 6.94 29.28 -11.38
N MET A 328 7.68 28.38 -10.71
CA MET A 328 8.87 28.70 -9.90
C MET A 328 8.67 28.93 -8.39
N GLN A 329 8.79 27.82 -7.63
CA GLN A 329 9.16 27.81 -6.21
C GLN A 329 10.45 28.62 -5.97
N PHE A 330 10.51 29.35 -4.86
CA PHE A 330 11.74 29.98 -4.42
C PHE A 330 12.78 28.89 -4.14
N ALA A 331 13.84 28.83 -4.94
CA ALA A 331 14.82 27.75 -4.86
C ALA A 331 15.54 27.70 -3.51
N ASP A 332 15.53 28.77 -2.72
CA ASP A 332 16.15 28.89 -1.41
C ASP A 332 15.25 28.40 -0.25
N ARG A 333 13.96 28.10 -0.46
CA ARG A 333 13.01 27.69 0.60
C ARG A 333 12.61 26.22 0.50
N ALA A 334 13.31 25.39 1.27
CA ALA A 334 13.09 23.95 1.35
C ALA A 334 12.89 23.52 2.81
N CYS A 335 12.06 22.51 3.07
CA CYS A 335 11.95 21.92 4.41
C CYS A 335 13.16 21.01 4.69
N LEU A 336 13.83 21.18 5.83
CA LEU A 336 14.99 20.40 6.25
C LEU A 336 14.69 19.71 7.58
N LEU A 337 14.37 18.42 7.50
CA LEU A 337 14.06 17.53 8.63
C LEU A 337 15.00 16.32 8.70
N SER A 338 15.58 15.89 7.58
CA SER A 338 16.40 14.68 7.49
C SER A 338 17.33 14.72 6.26
N PHE A 339 16.94 14.08 5.17
CA PHE A 339 17.74 13.81 3.97
C PHE A 339 18.30 15.08 3.35
N ARG A 340 17.48 16.12 3.24
CA ARG A 340 17.83 17.40 2.60
C ARG A 340 18.98 18.11 3.31
N GLY A 341 18.93 18.14 4.65
CA GLY A 341 19.97 18.76 5.46
C GLY A 341 21.24 17.89 5.61
N LEU A 342 21.12 16.57 5.44
CA LEU A 342 22.25 15.63 5.53
C LEU A 342 23.03 15.56 4.21
N ASP A 343 22.36 15.39 3.07
CA ASP A 343 22.99 15.33 1.75
C ASP A 343 21.96 15.44 0.60
N ASN A 344 21.40 16.63 0.38
CA ASN A 344 20.35 16.85 -0.63
C ASN A 344 20.68 16.27 -2.02
N ALA A 345 21.90 16.51 -2.52
CA ALA A 345 22.30 16.12 -3.88
C ALA A 345 22.50 14.60 -4.05
N SER A 346 22.66 13.86 -2.96
CA SER A 346 22.75 12.40 -2.99
C SER A 346 21.39 11.73 -2.82
N TYR A 347 20.51 12.27 -1.97
CA TYR A 347 19.21 11.66 -1.67
C TYR A 347 18.11 11.99 -2.69
N TYR A 348 18.16 13.14 -3.36
CA TYR A 348 17.12 13.56 -4.29
C TYR A 348 17.61 13.62 -5.74
N THR A 349 16.73 13.24 -6.68
CA THR A 349 16.99 13.47 -8.09
C THR A 349 16.81 14.95 -8.37
N LEU A 350 17.90 15.61 -8.75
CA LEU A 350 17.88 17.02 -9.11
C LEU A 350 17.76 17.16 -10.64
N ARG A 351 17.22 18.28 -11.13
CA ARG A 351 17.06 18.51 -12.58
C ARG A 351 18.43 18.66 -13.25
N SER A 352 18.59 18.17 -14.49
CA SER A 352 19.84 18.38 -15.22
C SER A 352 20.07 19.87 -15.46
N ARG A 353 21.32 20.32 -15.33
CA ARG A 353 21.70 21.70 -15.68
C ARG A 353 21.44 22.03 -17.15
N GLN A 354 21.48 21.02 -18.01
CA GLN A 354 21.23 21.17 -19.45
C GLN A 354 19.75 21.40 -19.75
N ASP A 355 18.86 20.94 -18.85
CA ASP A 355 17.40 21.04 -18.99
C ASP A 355 16.84 22.33 -18.33
N LEU A 356 17.71 23.25 -17.92
CA LEU A 356 17.34 24.45 -17.16
C LEU A 356 17.83 25.72 -17.88
N ASP A 357 16.92 26.66 -18.10
CA ASP A 357 17.24 27.99 -18.67
C ASP A 357 18.28 28.76 -17.84
N SER A 358 18.36 28.47 -16.54
CA SER A 358 19.31 29.11 -15.62
C SER A 358 20.68 28.44 -15.54
N GLY A 359 20.86 27.25 -16.13
CA GLY A 359 22.10 26.47 -16.03
C GLY A 359 22.49 25.96 -14.63
N THR A 360 21.64 26.13 -13.60
CA THR A 360 21.96 25.79 -12.20
C THR A 360 21.03 24.71 -11.62
N ASN A 361 21.58 23.73 -10.90
CA ASN A 361 20.84 22.57 -10.42
C ASN A 361 20.18 22.78 -9.04
N ARG A 362 19.23 23.71 -8.96
CA ARG A 362 18.62 24.12 -7.67
C ARG A 362 17.24 23.50 -7.41
N ARG A 363 16.76 22.62 -8.29
CA ARG A 363 15.39 22.07 -8.30
C ARG A 363 15.35 20.56 -8.42
N TYR A 364 14.22 20.00 -8.04
CA TYR A 364 13.98 18.57 -8.08
C TYR A 364 13.37 18.11 -9.40
N GLN A 365 13.77 16.91 -9.82
CA GLN A 365 13.04 16.10 -10.77
C GLN A 365 11.93 15.37 -9.98
N ASP A 366 10.69 15.53 -10.42
CA ASP A 366 9.54 15.01 -9.69
C ASP A 366 8.68 14.12 -10.60
N ASN A 367 8.64 12.84 -10.27
CA ASN A 367 7.78 11.83 -10.88
C ASN A 367 6.74 11.30 -9.87
N SER A 368 6.55 12.00 -8.76
CA SER A 368 5.62 11.69 -7.66
C SER A 368 4.56 12.76 -7.42
N ALA A 369 4.73 13.95 -7.99
CA ALA A 369 3.99 15.19 -7.66
C ALA A 369 4.10 15.65 -6.19
N CYS A 370 5.01 15.06 -5.41
CA CYS A 370 5.18 15.34 -3.98
C CYS A 370 6.46 16.16 -3.66
N GLY A 371 7.12 16.71 -4.68
CA GLY A 371 8.15 17.73 -4.53
C GLY A 371 9.59 17.32 -4.72
N GLY A 372 9.82 16.04 -5.01
CA GLY A 372 11.10 15.54 -5.49
C GLY A 372 11.22 14.04 -5.32
N SER A 373 11.67 13.38 -6.38
CA SER A 373 11.88 11.93 -6.35
C SER A 373 13.13 11.60 -5.54
N LEU A 374 13.09 10.51 -4.76
CA LEU A 374 14.31 9.92 -4.19
C LEU A 374 15.24 9.46 -5.32
N ASN A 375 16.54 9.69 -5.15
CA ASN A 375 17.55 9.35 -6.16
C ASN A 375 17.89 7.86 -6.12
N VAL A 376 16.99 7.03 -6.66
CA VAL A 376 17.17 5.58 -6.71
C VAL A 376 18.28 5.13 -7.68
N ALA A 377 18.89 6.06 -8.42
CA ALA A 377 20.09 5.79 -9.20
C ALA A 377 21.39 5.92 -8.38
N ASN A 378 21.32 6.52 -7.18
CA ASN A 378 22.43 6.58 -6.24
C ASN A 378 22.58 5.24 -5.48
N ASP A 379 23.79 4.67 -5.47
CA ASP A 379 24.07 3.36 -4.86
C ASP A 379 23.79 3.30 -3.35
N MET A 380 24.02 4.40 -2.63
CA MET A 380 23.71 4.47 -1.20
C MET A 380 22.21 4.50 -0.96
N VAL A 381 21.45 5.28 -1.75
CA VAL A 381 19.98 5.33 -1.64
C VAL A 381 19.35 3.98 -1.96
N ARG A 382 19.88 3.26 -2.97
CA ARG A 382 19.47 1.87 -3.25
C ARG A 382 19.70 0.96 -2.04
N GLY A 383 20.89 1.05 -1.43
CA GLY A 383 21.22 0.29 -0.22
C GLY A 383 20.29 0.63 0.95
N PHE A 384 19.99 1.91 1.16
CA PHE A 384 19.05 2.38 2.17
C PHE A 384 17.64 1.78 2.02
N ILE A 385 17.10 1.76 0.80
CA ILE A 385 15.78 1.17 0.53
C ILE A 385 15.79 -0.32 0.86
N LEU A 386 16.82 -1.05 0.42
CA LEU A 386 16.94 -2.50 0.66
C LEU A 386 17.13 -2.82 2.15
N ASP A 387 17.92 -2.02 2.86
CA ASP A 387 18.12 -2.16 4.30
C ASP A 387 16.80 -1.97 5.07
N SER A 388 16.00 -0.99 4.68
CA SER A 388 14.67 -0.74 5.26
C SER A 388 13.73 -1.92 5.04
N LEU A 389 13.62 -2.40 3.80
CA LEU A 389 12.79 -3.57 3.46
C LEU A 389 13.25 -4.83 4.20
N GLN A 390 14.57 -5.04 4.33
CA GLN A 390 15.15 -6.14 5.08
C GLN A 390 14.79 -6.04 6.57
N TYR A 391 14.82 -4.82 7.15
CA TYR A 391 14.40 -4.59 8.53
C TYR A 391 12.92 -4.95 8.74
N TRP A 392 12.02 -4.44 7.90
CA TRP A 392 10.58 -4.73 8.02
C TRP A 392 10.29 -6.23 7.86
N SER A 393 10.94 -6.90 6.91
CA SER A 393 10.73 -8.33 6.71
C SER A 393 11.35 -9.18 7.83
N ALA A 394 12.61 -8.93 8.21
CA ALA A 394 13.36 -9.82 9.10
C ALA A 394 13.14 -9.52 10.60
N GLU A 395 12.95 -8.26 10.96
CA GLU A 395 12.83 -7.84 12.37
C GLU A 395 11.38 -7.53 12.76
N MET A 396 10.58 -6.95 11.85
CA MET A 396 9.18 -6.57 12.11
C MET A 396 8.17 -7.65 11.70
N GLY A 397 8.59 -8.61 10.88
CA GLY A 397 7.78 -9.79 10.52
C GLY A 397 6.92 -9.61 9.27
N VAL A 398 7.07 -8.53 8.50
CA VAL A 398 6.27 -8.23 7.31
C VAL A 398 6.46 -9.29 6.21
N ASP A 399 5.37 -9.75 5.60
CA ASP A 399 5.34 -10.83 4.60
C ASP A 399 5.46 -10.35 3.16
N GLY A 400 5.36 -9.05 2.91
CA GLY A 400 5.35 -8.49 1.56
C GLY A 400 5.12 -6.98 1.56
N PHE A 401 5.25 -6.38 0.38
CA PHE A 401 5.20 -4.93 0.21
C PHE A 401 4.44 -4.58 -1.07
N ARG A 402 3.53 -3.62 -0.97
CA ARG A 402 2.97 -2.89 -2.12
C ARG A 402 3.71 -1.57 -2.26
N PHE A 403 4.28 -1.32 -3.43
CA PHE A 403 5.09 -0.14 -3.68
C PHE A 403 4.28 0.92 -4.42
N ASP A 404 4.07 2.03 -3.73
CA ASP A 404 3.50 3.25 -4.27
C ASP A 404 4.38 3.84 -5.37
N LEU A 405 3.75 4.24 -6.49
CA LEU A 405 4.37 4.80 -7.68
C LEU A 405 5.67 4.09 -8.08
N ALA A 406 5.61 2.75 -8.11
CA ALA A 406 6.77 1.86 -8.18
C ALA A 406 7.73 2.08 -9.39
N PRO A 407 7.31 2.59 -10.57
CA PRO A 407 8.22 2.84 -11.69
C PRO A 407 9.37 3.78 -11.33
N VAL A 408 9.19 4.69 -10.37
CA VAL A 408 10.25 5.56 -9.87
C VAL A 408 11.46 4.75 -9.38
N LEU A 409 11.24 3.58 -8.78
CA LEU A 409 12.31 2.69 -8.26
C LEU A 409 13.13 2.02 -9.38
N GLY A 410 12.61 2.04 -10.61
CA GLY A 410 13.28 1.56 -11.81
C GLY A 410 13.96 2.65 -12.63
N ASN A 411 13.98 3.90 -12.14
CA ASN A 411 14.58 5.01 -12.88
C ASN A 411 16.11 4.85 -12.99
N ALA A 412 16.61 4.87 -14.23
CA ALA A 412 18.04 4.74 -14.54
C ALA A 412 18.79 6.09 -14.53
N ARG A 413 18.09 7.22 -14.47
CA ARG A 413 18.68 8.56 -14.51
C ARG A 413 19.14 8.99 -13.12
N TYR A 414 20.42 9.39 -13.01
CA TYR A 414 20.96 9.96 -11.77
C TYR A 414 20.51 11.40 -11.55
N ASP A 415 20.44 12.17 -12.63
CA ASP A 415 20.00 13.56 -12.68
C ASP A 415 19.13 13.81 -13.92
N GLY A 416 18.09 14.62 -13.76
CA GLY A 416 17.16 15.02 -14.82
C GLY A 416 16.32 13.88 -15.43
N GLY A 417 15.07 14.18 -15.76
CA GLY A 417 14.19 13.30 -16.51
C GLY A 417 13.91 11.95 -15.82
N PHE A 418 13.35 11.04 -16.60
CA PHE A 418 12.94 9.72 -16.16
C PHE A 418 13.20 8.70 -17.27
N GLU A 419 13.81 7.57 -16.91
CA GLU A 419 14.02 6.44 -17.82
C GLU A 419 13.78 5.15 -17.05
N PHE A 420 12.61 4.54 -17.22
CA PHE A 420 12.33 3.24 -16.63
C PHE A 420 13.19 2.16 -17.29
N ASN A 421 13.94 1.41 -16.49
CA ASN A 421 14.71 0.28 -16.98
C ASN A 421 14.45 -0.95 -16.11
N SER A 422 13.62 -1.88 -16.59
CA SER A 422 13.30 -3.11 -15.86
C SER A 422 14.44 -4.15 -15.83
N THR A 423 15.52 -3.94 -16.59
CA THR A 423 16.59 -4.94 -16.77
C THR A 423 17.92 -4.53 -16.14
N ASP A 424 18.07 -3.29 -15.65
CA ASP A 424 19.29 -2.86 -14.97
C ASP A 424 19.47 -3.68 -13.67
N PRO A 425 20.50 -4.54 -13.58
CA PRO A 425 20.73 -5.37 -12.40
C PRO A 425 21.08 -4.55 -11.15
N LYS A 426 21.43 -3.26 -11.29
CA LYS A 426 21.77 -2.38 -10.18
C LYS A 426 20.57 -1.63 -9.62
N ASN A 427 19.46 -1.54 -10.35
CA ASN A 427 18.30 -0.80 -9.86
C ASN A 427 17.63 -1.52 -8.68
N VAL A 428 16.75 -0.82 -7.98
CA VAL A 428 16.11 -1.36 -6.78
C VAL A 428 15.22 -2.56 -7.13
N LEU A 429 14.48 -2.50 -8.24
CA LEU A 429 13.55 -3.56 -8.67
C LEU A 429 14.24 -4.93 -8.84
N ASN A 430 15.40 -4.98 -9.49
CA ASN A 430 16.16 -6.21 -9.73
C ASN A 430 16.98 -6.63 -8.51
N ARG A 431 17.55 -5.67 -7.77
CA ARG A 431 18.28 -5.99 -6.53
C ARG A 431 17.35 -6.60 -5.49
N MET A 432 16.10 -6.14 -5.36
CA MET A 432 15.12 -6.79 -4.47
C MET A 432 14.92 -8.26 -4.80
N GLY A 433 14.87 -8.63 -6.09
CA GLY A 433 14.75 -10.02 -6.53
C GLY A 433 15.90 -10.94 -6.11
N THR A 434 17.04 -10.37 -5.71
CA THR A 434 18.26 -11.12 -5.34
C THR A 434 18.68 -10.93 -3.88
N GLU A 435 18.47 -9.75 -3.31
CA GLU A 435 18.89 -9.36 -1.96
C GLU A 435 17.78 -9.49 -0.92
N LEU A 436 16.51 -9.32 -1.31
CA LEU A 436 15.37 -9.75 -0.51
C LEU A 436 14.98 -11.17 -0.95
N PRO A 437 14.69 -12.08 -0.01
CA PRO A 437 14.21 -13.41 -0.39
C PRO A 437 12.78 -13.28 -0.92
N VAL A 438 12.58 -13.00 -2.21
CA VAL A 438 11.27 -13.05 -2.86
C VAL A 438 10.69 -14.45 -2.68
N ARG A 439 9.37 -14.54 -2.47
CA ARG A 439 8.72 -15.81 -2.14
C ARG A 439 9.00 -16.86 -3.20
N ASP A 440 9.77 -17.87 -2.79
CA ASP A 440 10.14 -18.96 -3.67
C ASP A 440 8.94 -19.89 -3.89
N PRO A 441 8.59 -20.23 -5.15
CA PRO A 441 7.39 -21.01 -5.45
C PRO A 441 7.45 -22.46 -4.95
N GLN A 442 8.64 -22.98 -4.59
CA GLN A 442 8.82 -24.33 -4.07
C GLN A 442 8.81 -24.38 -2.54
N THR A 443 9.51 -23.46 -1.88
CA THR A 443 9.65 -23.42 -0.42
C THR A 443 8.58 -22.57 0.25
N LEU A 444 7.94 -21.67 -0.49
CA LEU A 444 6.94 -20.69 -0.05
C LEU A 444 7.46 -19.73 1.04
N VAL A 445 8.78 -19.68 1.25
CA VAL A 445 9.46 -18.76 2.15
C VAL A 445 9.90 -17.53 1.35
N GLY A 446 9.63 -16.35 1.91
CA GLY A 446 10.08 -15.09 1.35
C GLY A 446 9.05 -13.99 1.50
N VAL A 447 9.23 -12.92 0.73
CA VAL A 447 8.35 -11.75 0.65
C VAL A 447 7.59 -11.71 -0.68
N ASP A 448 6.34 -11.26 -0.64
CA ASP A 448 5.57 -10.95 -1.85
C ASP A 448 5.82 -9.47 -2.24
N LEU A 449 6.09 -9.21 -3.52
CA LEU A 449 6.34 -7.85 -4.04
C LEU A 449 5.19 -7.46 -4.98
N ILE A 450 4.53 -6.34 -4.68
CA ILE A 450 3.40 -5.81 -5.45
C ILE A 450 3.73 -4.38 -5.88
N ALA A 451 3.54 -4.03 -7.14
CA ALA A 451 3.76 -2.69 -7.65
C ALA A 451 2.43 -1.99 -7.95
N GLU A 452 2.35 -0.69 -7.66
CA GLU A 452 1.55 0.23 -8.45
C GLU A 452 2.36 0.58 -9.72
N PRO A 453 1.99 0.07 -10.91
CA PRO A 453 2.88 0.09 -12.07
C PRO A 453 2.77 1.38 -12.89
N TRP A 454 2.50 2.51 -12.26
CA TRP A 454 2.49 3.84 -12.89
C TRP A 454 3.03 4.89 -11.91
N ALA A 455 3.42 6.05 -12.43
CA ALA A 455 3.79 7.20 -11.62
C ALA A 455 3.33 8.50 -12.32
N VAL A 456 3.86 9.65 -11.92
CA VAL A 456 3.53 10.93 -12.56
C VAL A 456 4.55 11.27 -13.67
N GLY A 457 4.04 11.60 -14.85
CA GLY A 457 4.82 12.08 -15.99
C GLY A 457 5.10 11.03 -17.06
N ASP A 458 5.68 11.48 -18.17
CA ASP A 458 5.86 10.68 -19.37
C ASP A 458 6.75 9.45 -19.14
N GLY A 459 6.36 8.34 -19.75
CA GLY A 459 7.10 7.07 -19.69
C GLY A 459 6.95 6.30 -18.37
N THR A 460 6.17 6.80 -17.40
CA THR A 460 6.03 6.15 -16.09
C THR A 460 4.97 5.05 -16.04
N TYR A 461 4.02 4.99 -16.97
CA TYR A 461 3.05 3.87 -17.05
C TYR A 461 3.75 2.59 -17.56
N GLN A 462 3.80 1.56 -16.71
CA GLN A 462 4.65 0.38 -16.86
C GLN A 462 3.93 -0.94 -16.53
N LEU A 463 2.60 -0.99 -16.63
CA LEU A 463 1.84 -2.23 -16.42
C LEU A 463 2.37 -3.37 -17.30
N GLY A 464 2.74 -4.48 -16.67
CA GLY A 464 3.29 -5.68 -17.31
C GLY A 464 4.80 -5.63 -17.56
N ASN A 465 5.48 -4.52 -17.24
CA ASN A 465 6.90 -4.32 -17.51
C ASN A 465 7.80 -4.48 -16.28
N PHE A 466 7.27 -4.90 -15.12
CA PHE A 466 8.09 -5.21 -13.94
C PHE A 466 8.79 -6.58 -14.06
N PRO A 467 9.99 -6.73 -13.46
CA PRO A 467 10.77 -7.96 -13.56
C PRO A 467 10.10 -9.16 -12.86
N ASP A 468 10.66 -10.35 -13.05
CA ASP A 468 10.19 -11.57 -12.38
C ASP A 468 10.09 -11.39 -10.85
N GLY A 469 9.08 -12.01 -10.24
CA GLY A 469 8.83 -11.93 -8.80
C GLY A 469 7.91 -10.79 -8.37
N TRP A 470 7.60 -9.84 -9.26
CA TRP A 470 6.67 -8.75 -9.00
C TRP A 470 5.25 -9.08 -9.47
N ALA A 471 4.27 -8.92 -8.60
CA ALA A 471 2.88 -8.74 -8.96
C ALA A 471 2.59 -7.24 -9.17
N GLU A 472 1.53 -6.91 -9.89
CA GLU A 472 1.19 -5.52 -10.22
C GLU A 472 -0.32 -5.28 -10.05
N TRP A 473 -0.69 -4.13 -9.50
CA TRP A 473 -2.06 -3.62 -9.53
C TRP A 473 -2.52 -3.47 -10.98
N ASN A 474 -3.63 -4.12 -11.33
CA ASN A 474 -4.14 -4.16 -12.69
C ASN A 474 -5.31 -3.17 -12.89
N ASP A 475 -4.98 -1.94 -13.29
CA ASP A 475 -5.98 -0.92 -13.62
C ASP A 475 -6.78 -1.28 -14.88
N VAL A 476 -6.23 -2.04 -15.83
CA VAL A 476 -6.97 -2.54 -16.99
C VAL A 476 -8.13 -3.44 -16.55
N PHE A 477 -7.92 -4.31 -15.56
CA PHE A 477 -8.99 -5.11 -14.95
C PHE A 477 -10.04 -4.21 -14.30
N ARG A 478 -9.61 -3.31 -13.40
CA ARG A 478 -10.49 -2.35 -12.71
C ARG A 478 -11.35 -1.56 -13.69
N ASN A 479 -10.71 -0.90 -14.65
CA ASN A 479 -11.35 -0.01 -15.62
C ASN A 479 -12.30 -0.79 -16.52
N THR A 480 -11.92 -2.00 -16.98
CA THR A 480 -12.79 -2.84 -17.80
C THR A 480 -14.09 -3.15 -17.07
N PHE A 481 -14.02 -3.69 -15.86
CA PHE A 481 -15.24 -4.14 -15.16
C PHE A 481 -16.07 -2.99 -14.61
N ARG A 482 -15.46 -1.85 -14.23
CA ARG A 482 -16.22 -0.62 -13.94
C ARG A 482 -16.98 -0.14 -15.18
N GLN A 483 -16.32 -0.08 -16.33
CA GLN A 483 -16.97 0.36 -17.57
C GLN A 483 -18.06 -0.62 -18.04
N VAL A 484 -17.89 -1.92 -17.84
CA VAL A 484 -18.93 -2.91 -18.22
C VAL A 484 -20.21 -2.68 -17.43
N GLU A 485 -20.11 -2.48 -16.12
CA GLU A 485 -21.28 -2.21 -15.27
C GLU A 485 -21.87 -0.81 -15.54
N ASN A 486 -21.02 0.21 -15.68
CA ASN A 486 -21.44 1.61 -15.59
C ASN A 486 -21.57 2.35 -16.93
N LYS A 487 -21.01 1.80 -18.01
CA LYS A 487 -20.86 2.51 -19.31
C LYS A 487 -21.36 1.69 -20.49
N LEU A 488 -22.32 0.80 -20.25
CA LEU A 488 -23.07 0.13 -21.32
C LEU A 488 -23.63 1.17 -22.30
N HIS A 489 -23.48 0.93 -23.60
CA HIS A 489 -23.84 1.84 -24.70
C HIS A 489 -23.06 3.17 -24.77
N VAL A 490 -22.11 3.41 -23.87
CA VAL A 490 -21.24 4.60 -23.87
C VAL A 490 -19.83 4.24 -24.33
N VAL A 491 -19.25 3.19 -23.76
CA VAL A 491 -17.92 2.68 -24.12
C VAL A 491 -18.07 1.33 -24.82
N PRO A 492 -17.50 1.13 -26.03
CA PRO A 492 -17.53 -0.17 -26.69
C PRO A 492 -16.59 -1.14 -25.97
N ILE A 493 -17.16 -2.16 -25.34
CA ILE A 493 -16.38 -3.20 -24.62
C ILE A 493 -16.69 -4.55 -25.25
N PRO A 494 -15.75 -5.14 -26.01
CA PRO A 494 -15.95 -6.43 -26.65
C PRO A 494 -15.74 -7.61 -25.68
N PRO A 495 -16.30 -8.79 -25.98
CA PRO A 495 -16.09 -10.00 -25.18
C PRO A 495 -14.63 -10.34 -24.89
N ALA A 496 -13.71 -10.06 -25.82
CA ALA A 496 -12.28 -10.30 -25.63
C ALA A 496 -11.69 -9.55 -24.42
N SER A 497 -12.10 -8.30 -24.17
CA SER A 497 -11.61 -7.53 -23.01
C SER A 497 -12.05 -8.16 -21.68
N ILE A 498 -13.30 -8.58 -21.63
CA ILE A 498 -13.91 -9.24 -20.46
C ILE A 498 -13.25 -10.60 -20.22
N ALA A 499 -13.11 -11.40 -21.28
CA ALA A 499 -12.46 -12.70 -21.22
C ALA A 499 -10.99 -12.62 -20.79
N ASN A 500 -10.25 -11.60 -21.28
CA ASN A 500 -8.88 -11.35 -20.84
C ASN A 500 -8.82 -11.07 -19.33
N GLY A 501 -9.72 -10.26 -18.77
CA GLY A 501 -9.79 -10.01 -17.32
C GLY A 501 -10.03 -11.28 -16.51
N PHE A 502 -11.06 -12.06 -16.86
CA PHE A 502 -11.38 -13.33 -16.19
C PHE A 502 -10.27 -14.39 -16.30
N ALA A 503 -9.52 -14.40 -17.41
CA ALA A 503 -8.44 -15.36 -17.66
C ALA A 503 -7.06 -14.91 -17.12
N GLY A 504 -7.01 -13.88 -16.27
CA GLY A 504 -5.78 -13.43 -15.60
C GLY A 504 -4.95 -12.42 -16.38
N SER A 505 -5.56 -11.66 -17.30
CA SER A 505 -4.95 -10.54 -18.03
C SER A 505 -3.67 -10.90 -18.78
N ALA A 506 -3.70 -12.04 -19.45
CA ALA A 506 -2.62 -12.56 -20.27
C ALA A 506 -2.05 -11.52 -21.25
N GLN A 507 -2.90 -10.66 -21.83
CA GLN A 507 -2.45 -9.61 -22.77
C GLN A 507 -1.47 -8.61 -22.13
N GLN A 508 -1.62 -8.32 -20.84
CA GLN A 508 -0.76 -7.41 -20.09
C GLN A 508 0.49 -8.12 -19.57
N PHE A 509 0.35 -9.35 -19.08
CA PHE A 509 1.39 -10.02 -18.27
C PHE A 509 2.18 -11.13 -18.98
N LEU A 510 1.78 -11.58 -20.19
CA LEU A 510 2.53 -12.60 -20.95
C LEU A 510 3.73 -12.03 -21.73
N ASN A 511 4.23 -10.84 -21.39
CA ASN A 511 5.41 -10.26 -22.04
C ASN A 511 6.69 -11.04 -21.70
N LYS A 512 7.00 -12.07 -22.51
CA LYS A 512 8.20 -12.92 -22.38
C LYS A 512 9.51 -12.16 -22.57
N GLY A 513 9.48 -10.94 -23.11
CA GLY A 513 10.65 -10.07 -23.20
C GLY A 513 11.07 -9.48 -21.86
N VAL A 514 10.15 -9.45 -20.88
CA VAL A 514 10.37 -8.89 -19.53
C VAL A 514 10.38 -10.00 -18.48
N ARG A 515 9.41 -10.93 -18.54
CA ARG A 515 9.19 -11.97 -17.53
C ARG A 515 9.57 -13.34 -18.07
N ARG A 516 10.43 -14.08 -17.34
CA ARG A 516 10.81 -15.46 -17.70
C ARG A 516 9.73 -16.47 -17.31
N ASP A 517 9.00 -16.19 -16.22
CA ASP A 517 7.94 -17.08 -15.72
C ASP A 517 6.65 -16.30 -15.44
N PRO A 518 5.92 -15.86 -16.50
CA PRO A 518 4.66 -15.14 -16.31
C PRO A 518 3.58 -16.06 -15.73
N ARG A 519 2.81 -15.53 -14.78
CA ARG A 519 1.77 -16.26 -14.03
C ARG A 519 0.49 -15.43 -13.91
N PRO A 520 -0.71 -16.04 -13.92
CA PRO A 520 -1.97 -15.30 -13.77
C PRO A 520 -2.04 -14.52 -12.46
N TYR A 521 -1.57 -15.12 -11.36
CA TYR A 521 -1.62 -14.54 -10.02
C TYR A 521 -0.72 -13.31 -9.80
N LEU A 522 0.09 -12.92 -10.79
CA LEU A 522 0.84 -11.67 -10.75
C LEU A 522 -0.03 -10.46 -11.12
N SER A 523 -1.21 -10.69 -11.68
CA SER A 523 -2.26 -9.68 -11.78
C SER A 523 -2.96 -9.54 -10.43
N ILE A 524 -2.77 -8.40 -9.74
CA ILE A 524 -3.60 -8.03 -8.60
C ILE A 524 -4.89 -7.41 -9.16
N ASN A 525 -5.96 -8.19 -9.13
CA ASN A 525 -7.27 -7.78 -9.63
C ASN A 525 -8.00 -7.01 -8.52
N TYR A 526 -8.55 -5.84 -8.85
CA TYR A 526 -9.33 -5.03 -7.92
C TYR A 526 -10.35 -4.19 -8.68
N ILE A 527 -11.42 -3.77 -8.00
CA ILE A 527 -12.45 -2.87 -8.56
C ILE A 527 -12.45 -1.53 -7.81
N SER A 528 -12.09 -1.53 -6.54
CA SER A 528 -11.90 -0.36 -5.67
C SER A 528 -10.57 -0.50 -4.94
N SER A 529 -9.93 0.63 -4.69
CA SER A 529 -8.78 0.81 -3.80
C SER A 529 -9.04 2.04 -2.93
N HIS A 530 -8.10 2.40 -2.06
CA HIS A 530 -8.16 3.67 -1.33
C HIS A 530 -8.20 4.89 -2.26
N ASP A 531 -7.61 4.79 -3.46
CA ASP A 531 -7.69 5.79 -4.52
C ASP A 531 -9.04 5.79 -5.24
N GLY A 532 -9.78 6.89 -5.09
CA GLY A 532 -11.09 7.07 -5.72
C GLY A 532 -12.24 6.61 -4.84
N TYR A 533 -13.29 6.10 -5.48
CA TYR A 533 -14.48 5.61 -4.81
C TYR A 533 -14.31 4.22 -4.17
N THR A 534 -14.97 4.04 -3.02
CA THR A 534 -15.27 2.72 -2.44
C THR A 534 -16.07 1.86 -3.42
N LEU A 535 -16.15 0.55 -3.18
CA LEU A 535 -16.88 -0.34 -4.10
C LEU A 535 -18.34 0.08 -4.26
N ARG A 536 -19.00 0.45 -3.17
CA ARG A 536 -20.36 0.98 -3.20
C ARG A 536 -20.45 2.29 -3.98
N ASP A 537 -19.54 3.22 -3.74
CA ASP A 537 -19.63 4.57 -4.31
C ASP A 537 -19.43 4.57 -5.83
N VAL A 538 -18.62 3.65 -6.37
CA VAL A 538 -18.49 3.42 -7.83
C VAL A 538 -19.85 3.17 -8.49
N PHE A 539 -20.77 2.55 -7.76
CA PHE A 539 -22.10 2.19 -8.24
C PHE A 539 -23.23 3.07 -7.66
N SER A 540 -22.90 4.10 -6.88
CA SER A 540 -23.92 4.93 -6.19
C SER A 540 -23.84 6.42 -6.53
N TYR A 541 -22.81 6.86 -7.26
CA TYR A 541 -22.57 8.26 -7.58
C TYR A 541 -22.21 8.45 -9.06
N THR A 542 -22.28 9.70 -9.53
CA THR A 542 -22.06 10.06 -10.94
C THR A 542 -20.87 11.00 -11.18
N ASN A 543 -20.21 11.47 -10.12
CA ASN A 543 -19.25 12.56 -10.24
C ASN A 543 -17.89 12.09 -10.80
N MET A 544 -17.56 10.80 -10.66
CA MET A 544 -16.41 10.20 -11.33
C MET A 544 -16.78 9.69 -12.72
N GLN A 545 -15.84 9.80 -13.66
CA GLN A 545 -16.05 9.47 -15.07
C GLN A 545 -16.50 8.02 -15.30
N ASP A 546 -15.98 7.09 -14.50
CA ASP A 546 -16.24 5.65 -14.56
C ASP A 546 -17.35 5.17 -13.60
N ALA A 547 -17.98 6.07 -12.84
CA ALA A 547 -19.07 5.75 -11.92
C ALA A 547 -20.46 5.89 -12.56
N TRP A 548 -21.45 5.21 -11.99
CA TRP A 548 -22.88 5.35 -12.30
C TRP A 548 -23.71 5.00 -11.07
N ASP A 549 -24.76 5.76 -10.79
CA ASP A 549 -25.63 5.56 -9.61
C ASP A 549 -26.71 4.49 -9.80
N HIS A 550 -26.67 3.78 -10.93
CA HIS A 550 -27.69 2.81 -11.36
C HIS A 550 -29.12 3.39 -11.35
N GLY A 551 -29.26 4.68 -11.70
CA GLY A 551 -30.55 5.37 -11.72
C GLY A 551 -31.12 5.63 -10.32
N SER A 552 -30.24 5.74 -9.31
CA SER A 552 -30.59 5.91 -7.90
C SER A 552 -31.47 4.77 -7.35
N ASN A 553 -31.28 3.55 -7.84
CA ASN A 553 -32.02 2.36 -7.39
C ASN A 553 -31.14 1.50 -6.45
N ASP A 554 -31.47 1.48 -5.16
CA ASP A 554 -30.70 0.77 -4.14
C ASP A 554 -30.51 -0.73 -4.44
N ALA A 555 -31.53 -1.41 -4.98
CA ALA A 555 -31.43 -2.83 -5.32
C ALA A 555 -30.43 -3.07 -6.46
N SER A 556 -30.47 -2.22 -7.49
CA SER A 556 -29.50 -2.24 -8.59
C SER A 556 -28.08 -1.92 -8.13
N GLN A 557 -27.92 -0.99 -7.18
CA GLN A 557 -26.61 -0.66 -6.58
C GLN A 557 -26.03 -1.86 -5.81
N ARG A 558 -26.86 -2.53 -5.00
CA ARG A 558 -26.44 -3.76 -4.31
C ARG A 558 -26.13 -4.89 -5.28
N GLN A 559 -26.92 -5.04 -6.35
CA GLN A 559 -26.66 -6.00 -7.41
C GLN A 559 -25.31 -5.74 -8.09
N ALA A 560 -24.97 -4.49 -8.40
CA ALA A 560 -23.67 -4.12 -8.97
C ALA A 560 -22.50 -4.43 -8.02
N VAL A 561 -22.64 -4.18 -6.71
CA VAL A 561 -21.65 -4.60 -5.71
C VAL A 561 -21.51 -6.12 -5.65
N ARG A 562 -22.62 -6.87 -5.72
CA ARG A 562 -22.58 -8.33 -5.80
C ARG A 562 -21.91 -8.82 -7.09
N ASN A 563 -22.19 -8.20 -8.23
CA ASN A 563 -21.52 -8.49 -9.50
C ASN A 563 -20.01 -8.31 -9.34
N ALA A 564 -19.58 -7.19 -8.78
CA ALA A 564 -18.18 -6.89 -8.58
C ALA A 564 -17.47 -7.94 -7.71
N PHE A 565 -18.06 -8.35 -6.57
CA PHE A 565 -17.51 -9.44 -5.76
C PHE A 565 -17.50 -10.77 -6.51
N ALA A 566 -18.55 -11.11 -7.25
CA ALA A 566 -18.62 -12.34 -8.04
C ALA A 566 -17.51 -12.37 -9.10
N ILE A 567 -17.37 -11.29 -9.87
CA ILE A 567 -16.33 -11.10 -10.90
C ILE A 567 -14.94 -11.25 -10.30
N LEU A 568 -14.67 -10.53 -9.21
CA LEU A 568 -13.38 -10.53 -8.54
C LEU A 568 -12.99 -11.92 -8.02
N MET A 569 -13.95 -12.67 -7.47
CA MET A 569 -13.68 -13.97 -6.85
C MET A 569 -13.61 -15.13 -7.85
N VAL A 570 -14.19 -15.01 -9.05
CA VAL A 570 -14.10 -16.04 -10.11
C VAL A 570 -12.98 -15.80 -11.13
N ALA A 571 -12.49 -14.57 -11.24
CA ALA A 571 -11.36 -14.27 -12.13
C ALA A 571 -10.06 -14.96 -11.67
N ALA A 572 -9.28 -15.45 -12.63
CA ALA A 572 -7.90 -15.82 -12.39
C ALA A 572 -7.06 -14.57 -12.09
N GLY A 573 -6.08 -14.70 -11.19
CA GLY A 573 -5.36 -13.56 -10.61
C GLY A 573 -5.40 -13.61 -9.09
N THR A 574 -4.88 -12.57 -8.44
CA THR A 574 -4.94 -12.41 -6.99
C THR A 574 -5.94 -11.30 -6.67
N PRO A 575 -7.09 -11.59 -6.06
CA PRO A 575 -8.09 -10.58 -5.77
C PRO A 575 -7.69 -9.67 -4.60
N MET A 576 -8.01 -8.39 -4.71
CA MET A 576 -7.89 -7.37 -3.68
C MET A 576 -9.17 -6.55 -3.58
N PHE A 577 -9.58 -6.21 -2.35
CA PHE A 577 -10.65 -5.25 -2.08
C PHE A 577 -10.37 -4.43 -0.82
N CYS A 578 -11.01 -3.28 -0.67
CA CYS A 578 -10.80 -2.39 0.46
C CYS A 578 -11.60 -2.81 1.68
N PHE A 579 -11.07 -2.48 2.84
CA PHE A 579 -11.79 -2.60 4.09
C PHE A 579 -13.13 -1.88 4.02
N GLY A 580 -14.17 -2.57 4.46
CA GLY A 580 -15.54 -2.08 4.44
C GLY A 580 -16.28 -2.30 3.14
N ASP A 581 -15.64 -2.70 2.04
CA ASP A 581 -16.39 -3.08 0.83
C ASP A 581 -17.30 -4.29 1.13
N GLU A 582 -16.86 -5.20 2.01
CA GLU A 582 -17.64 -6.33 2.52
C GLU A 582 -18.77 -5.90 3.47
N LEU A 583 -18.74 -4.68 3.98
CA LEU A 583 -19.78 -4.07 4.83
C LEU A 583 -20.46 -2.89 4.13
N PHE A 584 -20.42 -2.84 2.79
CA PHE A 584 -21.11 -1.83 1.99
C PHE A 584 -20.76 -0.38 2.39
N ARG A 585 -19.50 -0.15 2.78
CA ARG A 585 -18.95 1.15 3.20
C ARG A 585 -19.08 2.17 2.08
N THR A 586 -19.38 3.42 2.46
CA THR A 586 -19.43 4.59 1.58
C THR A 586 -18.56 5.70 2.16
N LEU A 587 -17.98 6.52 1.29
CA LEU A 587 -17.33 7.80 1.60
C LEU A 587 -18.22 8.99 1.21
N ASN A 588 -19.50 8.73 0.96
CA ASN A 588 -20.52 9.69 0.53
C ASN A 588 -20.13 10.42 -0.78
N GLY A 589 -19.59 9.68 -1.75
CA GLY A 589 -19.24 10.22 -3.06
C GLY A 589 -18.00 11.11 -3.07
N ARG A 590 -17.17 11.05 -2.01
CA ARG A 590 -15.82 11.62 -1.99
C ARG A 590 -14.83 10.62 -2.58
N ASP A 591 -14.06 11.06 -3.56
CA ASP A 591 -13.09 10.27 -4.32
C ASP A 591 -11.64 10.49 -3.89
N ASN A 592 -11.39 11.47 -3.01
CA ASN A 592 -10.10 11.68 -2.41
C ASN A 592 -10.25 12.12 -0.96
N VAL A 593 -9.87 11.23 -0.04
CA VAL A 593 -9.95 11.44 1.41
C VAL A 593 -8.57 11.35 2.08
N VAL A 594 -7.51 11.65 1.33
CA VAL A 594 -6.12 11.61 1.80
C VAL A 594 -5.88 12.40 3.09
N ALA A 595 -6.58 13.52 3.24
CA ALA A 595 -6.46 14.46 4.35
C ALA A 595 -7.75 14.54 5.20
N VAL A 596 -8.48 13.43 5.33
CA VAL A 596 -9.70 13.38 6.16
C VAL A 596 -9.51 12.30 7.22
N ASP A 597 -9.24 12.69 8.47
CA ASP A 597 -9.12 11.77 9.60
C ASP A 597 -10.29 11.95 10.59
N ASP A 598 -11.51 11.58 10.18
CA ASP A 598 -12.70 11.66 11.04
C ASP A 598 -13.66 10.46 10.84
N ALA A 599 -14.76 10.45 11.60
CA ALA A 599 -15.77 9.38 11.58
C ALA A 599 -16.35 9.08 10.20
N SER A 600 -16.28 10.01 9.24
CA SER A 600 -16.81 9.85 7.89
C SER A 600 -15.96 8.98 6.96
N VAL A 601 -14.74 8.61 7.37
CA VAL A 601 -13.86 7.69 6.60
C VAL A 601 -13.60 6.37 7.32
N TYR A 602 -13.96 6.28 8.62
CA TYR A 602 -13.79 5.09 9.43
C TYR A 602 -14.84 4.02 9.11
N LEU A 603 -14.51 2.76 9.36
CA LEU A 603 -15.44 1.66 9.17
C LEU A 603 -16.47 1.63 10.29
N ASP A 604 -17.75 1.63 9.92
CA ASP A 604 -18.88 1.44 10.83
C ASP A 604 -19.08 -0.06 11.11
N TRP A 605 -19.20 -0.42 12.39
CA TRP A 605 -19.33 -1.79 12.88
C TRP A 605 -20.68 -2.07 13.56
N VAL A 606 -21.60 -1.10 13.58
CA VAL A 606 -22.81 -1.17 14.41
C VAL A 606 -23.63 -2.43 14.14
N HIS A 607 -24.02 -2.69 12.89
CA HIS A 607 -24.82 -3.89 12.56
C HIS A 607 -23.97 -5.16 12.66
N PHE A 608 -22.70 -5.11 12.25
CA PHE A 608 -21.83 -6.29 12.32
C PHE A 608 -21.63 -6.78 13.76
N ASN A 609 -21.45 -5.87 14.72
CA ASN A 609 -21.28 -6.24 16.12
C ASN A 609 -22.55 -6.89 16.70
N GLN A 610 -23.74 -6.43 16.29
CA GLN A 610 -25.01 -7.07 16.66
C GLN A 610 -25.18 -8.42 15.98
N TYR A 611 -24.83 -8.55 14.70
CA TYR A 611 -24.81 -9.82 13.96
C TYR A 611 -23.86 -10.85 14.60
N ALA A 612 -22.65 -10.43 14.98
CA ALA A 612 -21.68 -11.28 15.66
C ALA A 612 -22.18 -11.71 17.05
N LEU A 613 -22.82 -10.81 17.80
CA LEU A 613 -23.46 -11.12 19.08
C LEU A 613 -24.60 -12.12 18.92
N ALA A 614 -25.44 -11.97 17.89
CA ALA A 614 -26.53 -12.89 17.58
C ALA A 614 -26.01 -14.32 17.33
N ILE A 615 -24.93 -14.45 16.54
CA ILE A 615 -24.25 -15.74 16.33
C ILE A 615 -23.71 -16.30 17.65
N GLN A 616 -23.02 -15.49 18.45
CA GLN A 616 -22.42 -15.93 19.70
C GLN A 616 -23.47 -16.42 20.72
N THR A 617 -24.65 -15.82 20.72
CA THR A 617 -25.74 -16.11 21.66
C THR A 617 -26.77 -17.08 21.11
N ASN A 618 -26.65 -17.52 19.85
CA ASN A 618 -27.64 -18.30 19.11
C ASN A 618 -29.04 -17.63 19.10
N ASP A 619 -29.09 -16.30 18.95
CA ASP A 619 -30.33 -15.54 18.83
C ASP A 619 -30.80 -15.46 17.37
N GLU A 620 -31.64 -16.42 16.96
CA GLU A 620 -32.18 -16.50 15.60
C GLU A 620 -33.06 -15.31 15.21
N ALA A 621 -33.72 -14.66 16.18
CA ALA A 621 -34.58 -13.52 15.91
C ALA A 621 -33.73 -12.29 15.56
N LEU A 622 -32.70 -12.01 16.37
CA LEU A 622 -31.74 -10.95 16.09
C LEU A 622 -30.95 -11.23 14.81
N LEU A 623 -30.56 -12.49 14.56
CA LEU A 623 -29.88 -12.87 13.33
C LEU A 623 -30.75 -12.58 12.09
N GLY A 624 -32.04 -12.92 12.15
CA GLY A 624 -33.00 -12.63 11.08
C GLY A 624 -33.31 -11.14 10.91
N GLU A 625 -33.16 -10.32 11.96
CA GLU A 625 -33.21 -8.87 11.88
C GLU A 625 -31.96 -8.31 11.21
N MET A 626 -30.77 -8.73 11.65
CA MET A 626 -29.49 -8.25 11.12
C MET A 626 -29.32 -8.55 9.62
N ARG A 627 -29.79 -9.73 9.16
CA ARG A 627 -29.78 -10.10 7.72
C ARG A 627 -30.65 -9.20 6.82
N ARG A 628 -31.41 -8.25 7.38
CA ARG A 628 -32.17 -7.27 6.60
C ARG A 628 -31.35 -6.03 6.24
N TYR A 629 -30.25 -5.77 6.93
CA TYR A 629 -29.37 -4.65 6.63
C TYR A 629 -28.44 -4.97 5.46
N ASP A 630 -28.23 -3.98 4.60
CA ASP A 630 -27.52 -4.13 3.34
C ASP A 630 -26.05 -4.53 3.55
N ASP A 631 -25.38 -3.94 4.53
CA ASP A 631 -24.02 -4.27 4.93
C ASP A 631 -23.88 -5.75 5.35
N ILE A 632 -24.82 -6.29 6.12
CA ILE A 632 -24.82 -7.70 6.53
C ILE A 632 -25.11 -8.63 5.35
N ARG A 633 -26.03 -8.26 4.45
CA ARG A 633 -26.31 -9.03 3.23
C ARG A 633 -25.07 -9.15 2.34
N ILE A 634 -24.40 -8.02 2.11
CA ILE A 634 -23.15 -7.98 1.33
C ILE A 634 -22.04 -8.75 2.05
N PHE A 635 -21.93 -8.64 3.37
CA PHE A 635 -20.94 -9.39 4.15
C PHE A 635 -21.07 -10.89 3.99
N GLU A 636 -22.29 -11.43 4.16
CA GLU A 636 -22.51 -12.87 4.01
C GLU A 636 -22.23 -13.34 2.58
N PHE A 637 -22.65 -12.55 1.59
CA PHE A 637 -22.40 -12.83 0.18
C PHE A 637 -20.90 -12.87 -0.14
N ALA A 638 -20.15 -11.84 0.26
CA ALA A 638 -18.71 -11.76 0.07
C ALA A 638 -17.97 -12.91 0.77
N ARG A 639 -18.30 -13.19 2.05
CA ARG A 639 -17.73 -14.31 2.81
C ARG A 639 -17.97 -15.66 2.12
N ASN A 640 -19.17 -15.89 1.61
CA ASN A 640 -19.51 -17.14 0.92
C ASN A 640 -18.79 -17.28 -0.42
N LEU A 641 -18.64 -16.20 -1.19
CA LEU A 641 -17.85 -16.17 -2.43
C LEU A 641 -16.36 -16.39 -2.18
N ILE A 642 -15.78 -15.78 -1.14
CA ILE A 642 -14.40 -16.00 -0.73
C ILE A 642 -14.19 -17.48 -0.40
N ARG A 643 -15.09 -18.08 0.37
CA ARG A 643 -15.06 -19.52 0.65
C ARG A 643 -15.19 -20.36 -0.61
N PHE A 644 -16.10 -19.99 -1.52
CA PHE A 644 -16.25 -20.66 -2.81
C PHE A 644 -14.94 -20.62 -3.60
N ARG A 645 -14.29 -19.45 -3.69
CA ARG A 645 -12.99 -19.32 -4.34
C ARG A 645 -12.00 -20.29 -3.74
N HIS A 646 -11.81 -20.31 -2.42
CA HIS A 646 -10.85 -21.21 -1.73
C HIS A 646 -11.07 -22.69 -2.05
N LEU A 647 -12.33 -23.12 -2.13
CA LEU A 647 -12.70 -24.52 -2.39
C LEU A 647 -12.44 -24.98 -3.83
N HIS A 648 -12.22 -24.07 -4.78
CA HIS A 648 -12.11 -24.40 -6.21
C HIS A 648 -10.78 -23.90 -6.80
N PRO A 649 -9.72 -24.74 -6.80
CA PRO A 649 -8.40 -24.38 -7.32
C PRO A 649 -8.38 -23.95 -8.79
N SER A 650 -9.39 -24.34 -9.58
CA SER A 650 -9.52 -23.93 -10.99
C SER A 650 -9.72 -22.42 -11.16
N LEU A 651 -10.19 -21.71 -10.13
CA LEU A 651 -10.28 -20.24 -10.11
C LEU A 651 -8.96 -19.56 -9.68
N ARG A 652 -7.99 -20.36 -9.24
CA ARG A 652 -6.68 -19.92 -8.73
C ARG A 652 -5.54 -20.61 -9.49
N PRO A 653 -5.56 -20.56 -10.84
CA PRO A 653 -4.66 -21.37 -11.63
C PRO A 653 -3.21 -20.88 -11.49
N ASP A 654 -2.29 -21.84 -11.40
CA ASP A 654 -0.85 -21.57 -11.35
C ASP A 654 -0.29 -21.17 -12.73
N ARG A 655 -0.97 -21.54 -13.80
CA ARG A 655 -0.59 -21.29 -15.21
C ARG A 655 -1.78 -20.68 -15.94
N TYR A 656 -1.51 -19.92 -16.99
CA TYR A 656 -2.57 -19.43 -17.87
C TYR A 656 -3.32 -20.59 -18.51
N PHE A 657 -4.62 -20.41 -18.68
CA PHE A 657 -5.45 -21.34 -19.45
C PHE A 657 -4.98 -21.39 -20.90
N THR A 658 -5.06 -22.56 -21.49
CA THR A 658 -4.64 -22.87 -22.86
C THR A 658 -5.80 -22.87 -23.86
N GLY A 659 -7.05 -22.94 -23.37
CA GLY A 659 -8.23 -23.15 -24.20
C GLY A 659 -8.24 -24.53 -24.87
N SER A 660 -7.53 -25.50 -24.29
CA SER A 660 -7.33 -26.85 -24.83
C SER A 660 -7.65 -27.91 -23.77
N ASP A 661 -7.92 -29.13 -24.23
CA ASP A 661 -8.14 -30.26 -23.33
C ASP A 661 -6.78 -30.77 -22.80
N MET A 662 -6.55 -30.53 -21.51
CA MET A 662 -5.27 -30.78 -20.85
C MET A 662 -5.18 -32.17 -20.20
N ASN A 663 -6.30 -32.85 -19.98
CA ASN A 663 -6.38 -34.12 -19.27
C ASN A 663 -7.01 -35.25 -20.11
N GLN A 664 -7.35 -34.97 -21.37
CA GLN A 664 -8.05 -35.87 -22.30
C GLN A 664 -9.43 -36.32 -21.78
N ALA A 665 -10.05 -35.52 -20.91
CA ALA A 665 -11.38 -35.78 -20.36
C ALA A 665 -12.51 -35.22 -21.25
N GLY A 666 -12.17 -34.64 -22.40
CA GLY A 666 -13.13 -34.08 -23.37
C GLY A 666 -13.53 -32.63 -23.07
N LEU A 667 -12.88 -31.97 -22.11
CA LEU A 667 -13.14 -30.57 -21.75
C LEU A 667 -11.90 -29.72 -21.93
N LYS A 668 -12.06 -28.54 -22.51
CA LYS A 668 -11.03 -27.50 -22.44
C LYS A 668 -10.88 -27.02 -21.01
N ASP A 669 -9.66 -26.66 -20.62
CA ASP A 669 -9.37 -26.04 -19.32
C ASP A 669 -10.19 -24.75 -19.11
N ILE A 670 -10.44 -23.98 -20.17
CA ILE A 670 -11.47 -22.95 -20.24
C ILE A 670 -12.17 -22.94 -21.61
N ALA A 671 -13.49 -22.74 -21.64
CA ALA A 671 -14.27 -22.53 -22.86
C ALA A 671 -15.26 -21.37 -22.68
N TRP A 672 -15.52 -20.63 -23.75
CA TRP A 672 -16.32 -19.40 -23.74
C TRP A 672 -17.57 -19.55 -24.59
N PHE A 673 -18.71 -19.08 -24.10
CA PHE A 673 -20.03 -19.43 -24.62
C PHE A 673 -20.88 -18.20 -24.91
N ARG A 674 -21.67 -18.30 -25.97
CA ARG A 674 -22.80 -17.42 -26.27
C ARG A 674 -24.00 -17.77 -25.40
N ARG A 675 -25.05 -16.94 -25.45
CA ARG A 675 -26.31 -17.18 -24.75
C ARG A 675 -27.04 -18.44 -25.22
N ASP A 676 -26.79 -18.94 -26.42
CA ASP A 676 -27.40 -20.16 -26.95
C ASP A 676 -26.64 -21.46 -26.57
N GLY A 677 -25.58 -21.33 -25.76
CA GLY A 677 -24.78 -22.46 -25.28
C GLY A 677 -23.70 -22.95 -26.26
N SER A 678 -23.55 -22.31 -27.42
CA SER A 678 -22.48 -22.60 -28.38
C SER A 678 -21.20 -21.82 -28.06
N GLU A 679 -20.03 -22.35 -28.43
CA GLU A 679 -18.74 -21.69 -28.15
C GLU A 679 -18.51 -20.44 -29.01
N LEU A 680 -18.10 -19.33 -28.38
CA LEU A 680 -17.82 -18.05 -29.02
C LEU A 680 -16.64 -18.18 -30.02
N ALA A 681 -16.76 -17.61 -31.23
CA ALA A 681 -15.80 -17.84 -32.31
C ALA A 681 -15.60 -16.65 -33.26
N GLY A 682 -14.46 -16.64 -33.97
CA GLY A 682 -14.23 -15.71 -35.08
C GLY A 682 -14.30 -14.22 -34.67
N GLY A 683 -14.97 -13.40 -35.50
CA GLY A 683 -15.03 -11.94 -35.33
C GLY A 683 -15.83 -11.47 -34.10
N GLU A 684 -16.64 -12.33 -33.50
CA GLU A 684 -17.48 -12.00 -32.34
C GLU A 684 -16.68 -11.62 -31.10
N TRP A 685 -15.45 -12.14 -30.98
CA TRP A 685 -14.53 -11.75 -29.91
C TRP A 685 -14.29 -10.24 -29.83
N GLY A 686 -14.34 -9.56 -30.99
CA GLY A 686 -14.16 -8.13 -31.11
C GLY A 686 -15.46 -7.32 -31.24
N ASP A 687 -16.64 -7.96 -31.17
CA ASP A 687 -17.92 -7.27 -31.35
C ASP A 687 -18.43 -6.66 -30.02
N PRO A 688 -18.40 -5.32 -29.84
CA PRO A 688 -18.84 -4.69 -28.61
C PRO A 688 -20.35 -4.79 -28.34
N ASN A 689 -21.16 -5.22 -29.32
CA ASN A 689 -22.60 -5.39 -29.18
C ASN A 689 -23.01 -6.73 -28.56
N ILE A 690 -22.05 -7.63 -28.31
CA ILE A 690 -22.32 -8.90 -27.62
C ILE A 690 -22.31 -8.64 -26.11
N HIS A 691 -23.51 -8.55 -25.53
CA HIS A 691 -23.73 -8.22 -24.12
C HIS A 691 -23.92 -9.43 -23.20
N PHE A 692 -23.73 -10.63 -23.71
CA PHE A 692 -23.69 -11.85 -22.91
C PHE A 692 -22.35 -12.57 -23.10
N LEU A 693 -21.75 -13.04 -22.01
CA LEU A 693 -20.60 -13.92 -22.06
C LEU A 693 -20.70 -14.98 -20.96
N GLY A 694 -20.63 -16.25 -21.35
CA GLY A 694 -20.46 -17.36 -20.43
C GLY A 694 -19.07 -17.97 -20.54
N PHE A 695 -18.56 -18.57 -19.47
CA PHE A 695 -17.39 -19.43 -19.53
C PHE A 695 -17.51 -20.65 -18.62
N ARG A 696 -16.96 -21.78 -19.07
CA ARG A 696 -16.81 -23.01 -18.29
C ARG A 696 -15.34 -23.25 -18.01
N VAL A 697 -15.01 -23.53 -16.76
CA VAL A 697 -13.68 -23.99 -16.34
C VAL A 697 -13.77 -25.46 -15.95
N ASP A 698 -12.87 -26.28 -16.51
CA ASP A 698 -12.73 -27.67 -16.09
C ASP A 698 -12.04 -27.73 -14.72
N ASN A 699 -12.77 -28.18 -13.70
CA ASN A 699 -12.26 -28.34 -12.35
C ASN A 699 -11.63 -29.74 -12.14
N GLN A 700 -11.84 -30.70 -13.04
CA GLN A 700 -11.22 -32.03 -12.99
C GLN A 700 -9.74 -32.00 -13.36
N ALA A 701 -9.30 -31.01 -14.14
CA ALA A 701 -7.88 -30.76 -14.44
C ALA A 701 -7.05 -30.30 -13.22
N PHE A 702 -7.69 -30.04 -12.08
CA PHE A 702 -7.05 -29.53 -10.86
C PHE A 702 -7.23 -30.52 -9.69
N LEU A 703 -6.43 -30.36 -8.62
CA LEU A 703 -6.57 -31.13 -7.38
C LEU A 703 -7.91 -30.80 -6.69
N ASN A 704 -8.97 -31.46 -7.14
CA ASN A 704 -10.34 -31.22 -6.73
C ASN A 704 -10.73 -32.09 -5.52
N THR A 705 -11.21 -31.45 -4.45
CA THR A 705 -11.68 -32.13 -3.23
C THR A 705 -13.19 -32.04 -3.03
N THR A 706 -13.92 -31.31 -3.90
CA THR A 706 -15.35 -31.01 -3.71
C THR A 706 -16.28 -31.92 -4.51
N GLY A 707 -15.75 -32.70 -5.46
CA GLY A 707 -16.55 -33.52 -6.39
C GLY A 707 -17.20 -32.74 -7.54
N VAL A 708 -17.00 -31.42 -7.59
CA VAL A 708 -17.47 -30.53 -8.67
C VAL A 708 -16.63 -30.74 -9.93
N ALA A 709 -17.24 -31.16 -11.05
CA ALA A 709 -16.52 -31.36 -12.29
C ALA A 709 -16.19 -30.06 -13.02
N SER A 710 -17.16 -29.15 -13.10
CA SER A 710 -17.03 -27.90 -13.85
C SER A 710 -17.61 -26.73 -13.07
N ILE A 711 -17.07 -25.54 -13.29
CA ILE A 711 -17.70 -24.29 -12.89
C ILE A 711 -18.13 -23.58 -14.16
N TYR A 712 -19.37 -23.11 -14.21
CA TYR A 712 -19.86 -22.24 -15.28
C TYR A 712 -20.23 -20.89 -14.71
N VAL A 713 -19.69 -19.82 -15.29
CA VAL A 713 -20.02 -18.44 -14.96
C VAL A 713 -20.68 -17.83 -16.19
N ALA A 714 -21.90 -17.33 -16.04
CA ALA A 714 -22.56 -16.50 -17.03
C ALA A 714 -22.62 -15.06 -16.55
N TYR A 715 -22.41 -14.12 -17.46
CA TYR A 715 -22.49 -12.69 -17.21
C TYR A 715 -23.41 -12.06 -18.25
N ASN A 716 -24.60 -11.65 -17.79
CA ASN A 716 -25.53 -10.86 -18.57
C ASN A 716 -25.27 -9.39 -18.24
N ARG A 717 -24.68 -8.66 -19.18
CA ARG A 717 -24.44 -7.21 -19.04
C ARG A 717 -25.45 -6.38 -19.85
N SER A 718 -26.47 -7.01 -20.45
CA SER A 718 -27.58 -6.33 -21.10
C SER A 718 -28.44 -5.58 -20.08
N ASP A 719 -29.18 -4.58 -20.55
CA ASP A 719 -30.24 -3.84 -19.83
C ASP A 719 -31.62 -4.53 -19.93
N HIS A 720 -31.60 -5.84 -20.15
CA HIS A 720 -32.78 -6.69 -20.23
C HIS A 720 -32.42 -8.12 -19.87
N ASP A 721 -33.44 -8.89 -19.50
CA ASP A 721 -33.31 -10.30 -19.20
C ASP A 721 -32.93 -11.10 -20.46
N GLU A 722 -32.01 -12.04 -20.30
CA GLU A 722 -31.54 -12.92 -21.37
C GLU A 722 -32.04 -14.34 -21.14
N SER A 723 -32.62 -14.95 -22.17
CA SER A 723 -32.88 -16.40 -22.18
C SER A 723 -31.60 -17.12 -22.59
N ILE A 724 -31.03 -17.89 -21.68
CA ILE A 724 -29.74 -18.55 -21.89
C ILE A 724 -29.89 -20.07 -21.92
N VAL A 725 -29.02 -20.72 -22.68
CA VAL A 725 -28.83 -22.16 -22.71
C VAL A 725 -27.42 -22.45 -22.21
N MET A 726 -27.31 -23.18 -21.12
CA MET A 726 -26.03 -23.61 -20.55
C MET A 726 -25.33 -24.64 -21.46
N PRO A 727 -24.00 -24.72 -21.41
CA PRO A 727 -23.26 -25.76 -22.12
C PRO A 727 -23.70 -27.17 -21.70
N GLU A 728 -23.47 -28.13 -22.60
CA GLU A 728 -23.78 -29.53 -22.35
C GLU A 728 -23.10 -30.05 -21.09
N ASN A 729 -23.87 -30.79 -20.31
CA ASN A 729 -23.36 -31.46 -19.13
C ASN A 729 -22.45 -32.63 -19.53
N LEU A 730 -21.46 -32.89 -18.69
CA LEU A 730 -20.78 -34.18 -18.69
C LEU A 730 -21.78 -35.32 -18.44
N ALA A 731 -21.49 -36.49 -19.00
CA ALA A 731 -22.36 -37.65 -18.87
C ALA A 731 -22.69 -37.95 -17.40
N GLY A 732 -23.99 -38.02 -17.09
CA GLY A 732 -24.49 -38.29 -15.73
C GLY A 732 -24.50 -37.12 -14.75
N ARG A 733 -24.08 -35.92 -15.17
CA ARG A 733 -24.00 -34.73 -14.31
C ARG A 733 -25.09 -33.70 -14.57
N ARG A 734 -25.27 -32.76 -13.64
CA ARG A 734 -26.24 -31.66 -13.75
C ARG A 734 -25.65 -30.34 -13.25
N TRP A 735 -26.20 -29.23 -13.74
CA TRP A 735 -25.88 -27.90 -13.25
C TRP A 735 -26.65 -27.59 -11.96
N PHE A 736 -25.95 -27.02 -10.98
CA PHE A 736 -26.51 -26.55 -9.73
C PHE A 736 -26.14 -25.09 -9.50
N ARG A 737 -27.12 -24.28 -9.08
CA ARG A 737 -26.91 -22.87 -8.80
C ARG A 737 -26.12 -22.66 -7.51
N MET A 738 -25.00 -21.94 -7.62
CA MET A 738 -24.26 -21.43 -6.47
C MET A 738 -24.64 -20.00 -6.17
N VAL A 739 -24.62 -19.13 -7.18
CA VAL A 739 -24.85 -17.69 -7.05
C VAL A 739 -25.72 -17.21 -8.20
N ASP A 740 -26.67 -16.33 -7.91
CA ASP A 740 -27.29 -15.41 -8.86
C ASP A 740 -27.37 -14.04 -8.17
N THR A 741 -26.71 -13.03 -8.75
CA THR A 741 -26.58 -11.70 -8.13
C THR A 741 -27.84 -10.84 -8.27
N ALA A 742 -28.80 -11.28 -9.08
CA ALA A 742 -30.01 -10.52 -9.36
C ALA A 742 -30.86 -10.26 -8.11
N ASP A 743 -31.58 -9.13 -8.14
CA ASP A 743 -32.40 -8.65 -7.02
C ASP A 743 -33.42 -9.69 -6.50
N TRP A 744 -34.03 -10.48 -7.40
CA TRP A 744 -35.03 -11.48 -7.01
C TRP A 744 -34.51 -12.51 -5.98
N MET A 745 -33.19 -12.76 -5.96
CA MET A 745 -32.55 -13.72 -5.06
C MET A 745 -32.03 -13.08 -3.76
N GLU A 746 -32.19 -11.77 -3.57
CA GLU A 746 -31.67 -11.04 -2.41
C GLU A 746 -32.23 -11.57 -1.07
N GLY A 747 -33.53 -11.91 -1.04
CA GLY A 747 -34.17 -12.53 0.12
C GLY A 747 -33.64 -13.93 0.46
N LEU A 748 -32.93 -14.57 -0.45
CA LEU A 748 -32.28 -15.88 -0.28
C LEU A 748 -30.75 -15.75 -0.09
N GLY A 749 -30.23 -14.53 0.04
CA GLY A 749 -28.82 -14.22 0.24
C GLY A 749 -27.95 -14.36 -1.00
N ASN A 750 -28.54 -14.48 -2.20
CA ASN A 750 -27.84 -14.62 -3.49
C ASN A 750 -26.82 -15.79 -3.56
N PHE A 751 -26.87 -16.74 -2.62
CA PHE A 751 -25.92 -17.86 -2.52
C PHE A 751 -26.60 -19.13 -1.98
N GLU A 752 -26.68 -20.20 -2.77
CA GLU A 752 -27.51 -21.39 -2.48
C GLU A 752 -26.74 -22.69 -2.16
N ASN A 753 -25.41 -22.61 -2.01
CA ASN A 753 -24.54 -23.77 -1.72
C ASN A 753 -24.69 -24.96 -2.71
N GLY A 754 -25.26 -24.75 -3.90
CA GLY A 754 -25.37 -25.77 -4.93
C GLY A 754 -26.46 -26.79 -4.66
N THR A 755 -27.57 -26.36 -4.04
CA THR A 755 -28.72 -27.21 -3.71
C THR A 755 -29.81 -27.20 -4.79
N THR A 756 -29.92 -26.12 -5.55
CA THR A 756 -30.90 -25.96 -6.63
C THR A 756 -30.34 -26.50 -7.95
N MET A 757 -30.87 -27.63 -8.40
CA MET A 757 -30.60 -28.15 -9.75
C MET A 757 -31.30 -27.28 -10.80
N LEU A 758 -30.60 -26.92 -11.87
CA LEU A 758 -31.17 -26.20 -12.99
C LEU A 758 -31.30 -27.10 -14.23
N GLU A 759 -32.36 -26.89 -14.99
CA GLU A 759 -32.40 -27.34 -16.39
C GLU A 759 -31.47 -26.49 -17.24
N ARG A 760 -31.08 -26.96 -18.43
CA ARG A 760 -30.11 -26.23 -19.28
C ARG A 760 -30.59 -24.85 -19.74
N SER A 761 -31.89 -24.58 -19.75
CA SER A 761 -32.42 -23.24 -20.04
C SER A 761 -32.63 -22.44 -18.75
N TYR A 762 -32.23 -21.17 -18.74
CA TYR A 762 -32.41 -20.26 -17.61
C TYR A 762 -32.73 -18.85 -18.11
N ILE A 763 -33.60 -18.13 -17.39
CA ILE A 763 -33.82 -16.70 -17.63
C ILE A 763 -32.88 -15.95 -16.69
N MET A 764 -31.85 -15.36 -17.28
CA MET A 764 -30.85 -14.61 -16.54
C MET A 764 -31.24 -13.14 -16.54
N HIS A 765 -31.45 -12.57 -15.35
CA HIS A 765 -31.88 -11.18 -15.24
C HIS A 765 -30.84 -10.20 -15.78
N GLU A 766 -31.29 -9.01 -16.16
CA GLU A 766 -30.41 -7.93 -16.61
C GLU A 766 -29.25 -7.68 -15.62
N ARG A 767 -28.08 -7.29 -16.15
CA ARG A 767 -26.92 -6.86 -15.34
C ARG A 767 -26.57 -7.80 -14.18
N SER A 768 -26.59 -9.11 -14.40
CA SER A 768 -26.38 -10.11 -13.35
C SER A 768 -25.24 -11.06 -13.68
N VAL A 769 -24.74 -11.73 -12.64
CA VAL A 769 -23.74 -12.79 -12.72
C VAL A 769 -24.35 -14.06 -12.12
N LEU A 770 -24.27 -15.15 -12.87
CA LEU A 770 -24.73 -16.48 -12.46
C LEU A 770 -23.52 -17.40 -12.34
N ILE A 771 -23.33 -18.03 -11.19
CA ILE A 771 -22.28 -19.04 -10.97
C ILE A 771 -22.93 -20.38 -10.70
N LEU A 772 -22.56 -21.37 -11.49
CA LEU A 772 -23.04 -22.73 -11.42
C LEU A 772 -21.88 -23.69 -11.21
N ILE A 773 -22.19 -24.82 -10.57
CA ILE A 773 -21.30 -25.96 -10.49
C ILE A 773 -21.94 -27.18 -11.13
N GLU A 774 -21.12 -28.01 -11.73
CA GLU A 774 -21.53 -29.28 -12.30
C GLU A 774 -21.17 -30.41 -11.33
N LYS A 775 -22.19 -31.16 -10.86
CA LYS A 775 -22.04 -32.29 -9.94
C LYS A 775 -22.55 -33.57 -10.56
#